data_AF-A0A378RNQ0-F1
#
_entry.id   AF-A0A378RNQ0-F1
#
_cell.length_a   1.000
_cell.length_b   1.000
_cell.length_c   1.000
_cell.angle_alpha   90.00
_cell.angle_beta   90.00
_cell.angle_gamma   90.00
#
_symmetry.space_group_name_H-M   'P 1'
#
loop_
_entity.id
_entity.type
_entity.pdbx_description
1 polymer ?
#
loop_
_entity_poly.entity_id
_entity_poly.type
_entity_poly.pdbx_seq_one_letter_code
_entity_poly.pdbx_strand_id
1 'polypeptide(L)'
;MFSTYTESAEDSLFSTKPLNNNSNATAIAKHYIPGIHQLVEVKFIVEGKELINYKNFELTQSTQTHHSFTVSFSSDCLGNKETYQMEEGQELLGKNLLVSIRYKHLVDKPERFFSGVIMQVSFDQDHGNEGYLILKGNSPTILLDQAPHMQSFGGTTPVSLDDIVNEILNQGYHQNRFFQSEIKLSKGIRTAYSCQYNETAYNYLARLAAMYGEQFFYDGEILHFGELPHGGKPISLIYGRDVSQVEIRMQARHVNRDFYGYNSFNDEHLHAETETDLDVKGTLAKSSYARSKEIFKAPSLQQAPLKASTDQDVLYAQRGAIGSEGIQVFVTTGVTTIPFLYPGCVVELNMLHPNKKVSRHFTTLVITDIEHTVDALGQYTGKFKAVDAQTGYIPQAFFTMPITEQQIGIVVSNDDPEGKGRVQVQFNWQDASQQTDFIRVMSGDAGSSTAVKRNRGMVFIPEKGDQVMVGFVNNHPDRPFVLGSLFHGGTAAGGGPNNQIKSIQTRSGHTLKFTEEESIEIFDASGNCIVLDTTGKSITVFAPENILLTAKNIQFQASDNISATAGENIVLQAEHDIEQTAGSGFSLTAKDSYTQISARTSLETKEYFVTSKVGRIEATADNLQLSSSFEVEVLSTKKVKMF
;
A
#
# COMPACT_ATOMS: atom_id res chain seq x y z
N MET A 1 -15.05 -36.03 -64.83
CA MET A 1 -14.32 -35.90 -63.56
C MET A 1 -13.96 -34.43 -63.41
N PHE A 2 -14.63 -33.71 -62.52
CA PHE A 2 -14.17 -32.40 -62.05
C PHE A 2 -13.49 -32.65 -60.70
N SER A 3 -12.31 -32.06 -60.49
CA SER A 3 -11.58 -32.13 -59.23
C SER A 3 -11.30 -30.69 -58.79
N THR A 4 -11.96 -30.28 -57.71
CA THR A 4 -11.84 -28.97 -57.08
C THR A 4 -10.52 -28.83 -56.34
N TYR A 5 -9.85 -27.68 -56.51
CA TYR A 5 -8.72 -27.24 -55.68
C TYR A 5 -8.84 -25.72 -55.44
N THR A 6 -9.67 -25.36 -54.48
CA THR A 6 -9.85 -23.99 -53.96
C THR A 6 -10.20 -24.08 -52.47
N GLU A 7 -9.20 -24.31 -51.62
CA GLU A 7 -9.31 -24.25 -50.14
C GLU A 7 -7.90 -24.40 -49.54
N SER A 8 -7.18 -23.29 -49.32
CA SER A 8 -5.97 -23.27 -48.47
C SER A 8 -5.47 -21.87 -48.05
N ALA A 9 -6.23 -20.79 -48.30
CA ALA A 9 -5.75 -19.41 -48.15
C ALA A 9 -6.58 -18.54 -47.19
N GLU A 10 -7.79 -18.96 -46.81
CA GLU A 10 -8.66 -18.19 -45.90
C GLU A 10 -8.51 -18.64 -44.42
N ASP A 11 -8.22 -19.91 -44.17
CA ASP A 11 -8.11 -20.48 -42.80
C ASP A 11 -7.00 -19.88 -41.92
N SER A 12 -5.95 -19.27 -42.50
CA SER A 12 -4.85 -18.69 -41.70
C SER A 12 -5.25 -17.42 -40.94
N LEU A 13 -6.30 -16.72 -41.38
CA LEU A 13 -6.84 -15.52 -40.71
C LEU A 13 -7.77 -15.86 -39.52
N PHE A 14 -8.14 -17.13 -39.35
CA PHE A 14 -9.12 -17.58 -38.34
C PHE A 14 -8.55 -18.60 -37.32
N SER A 15 -7.23 -18.84 -37.35
CA SER A 15 -6.53 -19.72 -36.42
C SER A 15 -6.48 -19.17 -34.98
N THR A 16 -6.70 -20.03 -33.99
CA THR A 16 -6.61 -19.72 -32.54
C THR A 16 -5.19 -19.69 -31.97
N LYS A 17 -4.16 -19.93 -32.79
CA LYS A 17 -2.75 -19.72 -32.40
C LYS A 17 -2.40 -18.22 -32.43
N PRO A 18 -1.44 -17.75 -31.61
CA PRO A 18 -0.92 -16.39 -31.72
C PRO A 18 -0.44 -16.12 -33.15
N LEU A 19 -0.88 -14.98 -33.69
CA LEU A 19 -0.50 -14.49 -35.00
C LEU A 19 1.00 -14.13 -34.96
N ASN A 20 1.82 -14.92 -35.65
CA ASN A 20 3.27 -14.76 -35.79
C ASN A 20 4.12 -14.61 -34.50
N ASN A 21 4.44 -15.74 -33.86
CA ASN A 21 5.65 -15.85 -33.01
C ASN A 21 6.96 -15.98 -33.83
N ASN A 22 6.96 -15.53 -35.09
CA ASN A 22 8.06 -15.66 -36.05
C ASN A 22 8.60 -14.29 -36.44
N SER A 23 9.90 -14.05 -36.22
CA SER A 23 10.54 -12.80 -36.66
C SER A 23 10.51 -12.67 -38.19
N ASN A 24 9.89 -11.58 -38.67
CA ASN A 24 9.89 -11.19 -40.08
C ASN A 24 11.30 -10.95 -40.66
N ALA A 25 12.36 -10.85 -39.84
CA ALA A 25 13.73 -10.51 -40.29
C ALA A 25 14.23 -11.38 -41.45
N THR A 26 14.00 -12.69 -41.44
CA THR A 26 14.43 -13.59 -42.53
C THR A 26 13.58 -13.41 -43.79
N ALA A 27 12.27 -13.18 -43.65
CA ALA A 27 11.36 -12.95 -44.77
C ALA A 27 11.58 -11.58 -45.44
N ILE A 28 11.87 -10.54 -44.65
CA ILE A 28 12.29 -9.21 -45.13
C ILE A 28 13.60 -9.34 -45.93
N ALA A 29 14.61 -10.02 -45.38
CA ALA A 29 15.91 -10.19 -46.03
C ALA A 29 15.82 -10.98 -47.36
N LYS A 30 14.94 -12.00 -47.43
CA LYS A 30 14.70 -12.81 -48.64
C LYS A 30 14.13 -11.98 -49.81
N HIS A 31 13.33 -10.96 -49.51
CA HIS A 31 12.59 -10.18 -50.51
C HIS A 31 13.19 -8.81 -50.81
N TYR A 32 14.36 -8.47 -50.28
CA TYR A 32 15.05 -7.23 -50.62
C TYR A 32 15.44 -7.19 -52.11
N ILE A 33 15.03 -6.13 -52.82
CA ILE A 33 15.43 -5.85 -54.20
C ILE A 33 16.17 -4.51 -54.26
N PRO A 34 17.43 -4.45 -54.73
CA PRO A 34 18.19 -3.20 -54.79
C PRO A 34 17.50 -2.11 -55.60
N GLY A 35 17.32 -0.92 -55.00
CA GLY A 35 16.78 0.26 -55.66
C GLY A 35 15.26 0.26 -55.86
N ILE A 36 14.53 -0.73 -55.32
CA ILE A 36 13.07 -0.79 -55.39
C ILE A 36 12.49 -0.68 -53.98
N HIS A 37 11.72 0.39 -53.72
CA HIS A 37 10.83 0.45 -52.57
C HIS A 37 9.59 -0.39 -52.88
N GLN A 38 9.34 -1.42 -52.07
CA GLN A 38 8.16 -2.25 -52.27
C GLN A 38 6.91 -1.52 -51.77
N LEU A 39 5.88 -1.49 -52.60
CA LEU A 39 4.57 -1.00 -52.20
C LEU A 39 3.99 -1.92 -51.13
N VAL A 40 3.28 -1.31 -50.19
CA VAL A 40 2.59 -1.98 -49.08
C VAL A 40 1.12 -2.16 -49.44
N GLU A 41 0.58 -3.30 -49.05
CA GLU A 41 -0.84 -3.60 -49.04
C GLU A 41 -1.26 -3.62 -47.58
N VAL A 42 -2.24 -2.78 -47.23
CA VAL A 42 -2.84 -2.76 -45.89
C VAL A 42 -4.27 -3.25 -46.01
N LYS A 43 -4.62 -4.29 -45.24
CA LYS A 43 -5.98 -4.81 -45.12
C LYS A 43 -6.55 -4.42 -43.76
N PHE A 44 -7.83 -4.07 -43.75
CA PHE A 44 -8.57 -3.64 -42.57
C PHE A 44 -9.74 -4.59 -42.37
N ILE A 45 -9.82 -5.25 -41.21
CA ILE A 45 -10.85 -6.23 -40.92
C ILE A 45 -11.57 -5.82 -39.63
N VAL A 46 -12.89 -5.66 -39.69
CA VAL A 46 -13.77 -5.37 -38.54
C VAL A 46 -14.86 -6.42 -38.49
N GLU A 47 -15.02 -7.10 -37.36
CA GLU A 47 -15.99 -8.20 -37.17
C GLU A 47 -15.93 -9.32 -38.23
N GLY A 48 -14.77 -9.48 -38.89
CA GLY A 48 -14.57 -10.46 -39.98
C GLY A 48 -14.95 -9.95 -41.38
N LYS A 49 -15.48 -8.73 -41.52
CA LYS A 49 -15.65 -8.05 -42.82
C LYS A 49 -14.39 -7.26 -43.17
N GLU A 50 -13.93 -7.36 -44.42
CA GLU A 50 -12.83 -6.53 -44.93
C GLU A 50 -13.34 -5.17 -45.41
N LEU A 51 -12.75 -4.09 -44.93
CA LEU A 51 -13.00 -2.71 -45.39
C LEU A 51 -12.04 -2.37 -46.54
N ILE A 52 -12.61 -1.99 -47.68
CA ILE A 52 -11.87 -1.71 -48.92
C ILE A 52 -11.72 -0.20 -49.17
N ASN A 53 -10.91 0.17 -50.17
CA ASN A 53 -10.79 1.54 -50.67
C ASN A 53 -10.35 2.59 -49.62
N TYR A 54 -9.29 2.29 -48.85
CA TYR A 54 -8.66 3.30 -47.98
C TYR A 54 -7.86 4.35 -48.78
N LYS A 55 -7.87 5.59 -48.31
CA LYS A 55 -7.18 6.76 -48.87
C LYS A 55 -5.83 7.00 -48.20
N ASN A 56 -5.79 6.88 -46.87
CA ASN A 56 -4.61 7.06 -46.03
C ASN A 56 -4.77 6.24 -44.75
N PHE A 57 -3.66 5.72 -44.24
CA PHE A 57 -3.57 5.05 -42.96
C PHE A 57 -2.39 5.56 -42.16
N GLU A 58 -2.66 5.97 -40.92
CA GLU A 58 -1.69 6.42 -39.94
C GLU A 58 -1.81 5.57 -38.66
N LEU A 59 -0.68 5.11 -38.15
CA LEU A 59 -0.58 4.34 -36.91
C LEU A 59 0.65 4.80 -36.12
N THR A 60 0.42 5.33 -34.93
CA THR A 60 1.46 5.76 -33.99
C THR A 60 1.49 4.80 -32.81
N GLN A 61 2.63 4.17 -32.58
CA GLN A 61 2.86 3.21 -31.52
C GLN A 61 4.00 3.67 -30.60
N SER A 62 3.90 3.40 -29.30
CA SER A 62 4.91 3.76 -28.31
C SER A 62 4.88 2.75 -27.17
N THR A 63 6.04 2.45 -26.57
CA THR A 63 6.07 1.69 -25.31
C THR A 63 5.50 2.46 -24.13
N GLN A 64 5.36 3.78 -24.24
CA GLN A 64 5.05 4.65 -23.10
C GLN A 64 3.57 5.04 -22.98
N THR A 65 2.78 4.89 -24.06
CA THR A 65 1.40 5.37 -24.15
C THR A 65 0.52 4.36 -24.90
N HIS A 66 -0.81 4.56 -24.86
CA HIS A 66 -1.69 3.93 -25.85
C HIS A 66 -1.22 4.22 -27.27
N HIS A 67 -1.33 3.23 -28.15
CA HIS A 67 -1.17 3.46 -29.59
C HIS A 67 -2.40 4.23 -30.09
N SER A 68 -2.27 4.92 -31.21
CA SER A 68 -3.37 5.57 -31.90
C SER A 68 -3.33 5.26 -33.39
N PHE A 69 -4.50 5.09 -34.01
CA PHE A 69 -4.63 4.90 -35.45
C PHE A 69 -5.67 5.84 -36.04
N THR A 70 -5.50 6.17 -37.31
CA THR A 70 -6.48 6.86 -38.15
C THR A 70 -6.46 6.22 -39.52
N VAL A 71 -7.63 5.80 -40.02
CA VAL A 71 -7.81 5.34 -41.39
C VAL A 71 -8.98 6.09 -42.02
N SER A 72 -8.75 6.60 -43.23
CA SER A 72 -9.78 7.25 -44.04
C SER A 72 -10.18 6.33 -45.19
N PHE A 73 -11.45 5.95 -45.28
CA PHE A 73 -12.02 5.16 -46.36
C PHE A 73 -12.91 6.00 -47.27
N SER A 74 -13.06 5.62 -48.53
CA SER A 74 -14.15 6.17 -49.38
C SER A 74 -15.53 5.75 -48.84
N SER A 75 -16.56 6.53 -49.18
CA SER A 75 -17.94 6.28 -48.73
C SER A 75 -18.50 4.89 -49.05
N ASP A 76 -17.95 4.16 -50.02
CA ASP A 76 -18.42 2.83 -50.46
C ASP A 76 -17.70 1.64 -49.78
N CYS A 77 -16.86 1.88 -48.77
CA CYS A 77 -15.98 0.87 -48.18
C CYS A 77 -16.67 -0.31 -47.48
N LEU A 78 -17.95 -0.16 -47.13
CA LEU A 78 -18.80 -1.21 -46.53
C LEU A 78 -19.61 -1.99 -47.58
N GLY A 79 -19.52 -1.62 -48.86
CA GLY A 79 -20.27 -2.18 -49.98
C GLY A 79 -21.49 -1.34 -50.37
N ASN A 80 -22.12 -0.68 -49.41
CA ASN A 80 -23.08 0.40 -49.64
C ASN A 80 -22.41 1.78 -49.51
N LYS A 81 -22.99 2.81 -50.13
CA LYS A 81 -22.47 4.19 -50.05
C LYS A 81 -22.99 4.87 -48.79
N GLU A 82 -22.14 4.93 -47.77
CA GLU A 82 -22.34 5.70 -46.55
C GLU A 82 -22.53 7.19 -46.84
N THR A 83 -23.31 7.84 -45.98
CA THR A 83 -23.58 9.29 -46.00
C THR A 83 -23.35 9.86 -44.61
N TYR A 84 -23.67 11.16 -44.42
CA TYR A 84 -23.69 11.80 -43.09
C TYR A 84 -24.58 11.09 -42.05
N GLN A 85 -25.49 10.20 -42.48
CA GLN A 85 -26.33 9.39 -41.59
C GLN A 85 -25.58 8.20 -40.95
N MET A 86 -24.45 7.78 -41.53
CA MET A 86 -23.58 6.68 -41.05
C MET A 86 -24.34 5.40 -40.66
N GLU A 87 -25.28 4.95 -41.51
CA GLU A 87 -26.24 3.89 -41.17
C GLU A 87 -25.55 2.57 -40.80
N GLU A 88 -24.57 2.12 -41.59
CA GLU A 88 -23.72 0.97 -41.27
C GLU A 88 -22.45 1.38 -40.50
N GLY A 89 -21.89 2.55 -40.78
CA GLY A 89 -20.64 3.02 -40.19
C GLY A 89 -20.69 3.17 -38.67
N GLN A 90 -21.84 3.57 -38.11
CA GLN A 90 -22.03 3.69 -36.66
C GLN A 90 -21.84 2.36 -35.90
N GLU A 91 -22.11 1.20 -36.54
CA GLU A 91 -21.96 -0.12 -35.91
C GLU A 91 -20.49 -0.52 -35.67
N LEU A 92 -19.55 0.21 -36.31
CA LEU A 92 -18.10 0.01 -36.15
C LEU A 92 -17.57 0.61 -34.84
N LEU A 93 -18.31 1.49 -34.17
CA LEU A 93 -17.88 2.12 -32.92
C LEU A 93 -17.74 1.08 -31.80
N GLY A 94 -16.59 1.09 -31.10
CA GLY A 94 -16.25 0.12 -30.07
C GLY A 94 -15.86 -1.27 -30.59
N LYS A 95 -15.84 -1.48 -31.93
CA LYS A 95 -15.41 -2.74 -32.53
C LYS A 95 -13.90 -2.85 -32.67
N ASN A 96 -13.43 -4.08 -32.79
CA ASN A 96 -12.02 -4.37 -33.01
C ASN A 96 -11.66 -4.21 -34.50
N LEU A 97 -10.65 -3.38 -34.76
CA LEU A 97 -10.00 -3.26 -36.05
C LEU A 97 -8.73 -4.10 -36.03
N LEU A 98 -8.70 -5.15 -36.86
CA LEU A 98 -7.49 -5.88 -37.19
C LEU A 98 -6.90 -5.29 -38.49
N VAL A 99 -5.69 -4.74 -38.39
CA VAL A 99 -4.93 -4.23 -39.51
C VAL A 99 -3.87 -5.26 -39.88
N SER A 100 -3.78 -5.64 -41.15
CA SER A 100 -2.71 -6.49 -41.70
C SER A 100 -1.86 -5.68 -42.65
N ILE A 101 -0.55 -5.60 -42.38
CA ILE A 101 0.43 -4.85 -43.17
C ILE A 101 1.37 -5.85 -43.85
N ARG A 102 1.45 -5.82 -45.19
CA ARG A 102 2.26 -6.75 -45.98
C ARG A 102 2.77 -6.13 -47.27
N TYR A 103 3.78 -6.74 -47.90
CA TYR A 103 4.22 -6.30 -49.24
C TYR A 103 3.22 -6.69 -50.34
N LYS A 104 3.04 -5.80 -51.31
CA LYS A 104 2.14 -5.96 -52.46
C LYS A 104 2.73 -6.98 -53.46
N HIS A 105 1.88 -7.87 -53.98
CA HIS A 105 2.21 -8.88 -55.02
C HIS A 105 3.27 -9.97 -54.70
N LEU A 106 3.69 -10.17 -53.44
CA LEU A 106 4.49 -11.34 -53.04
C LEU A 106 3.62 -12.55 -52.63
N VAL A 107 4.21 -13.76 -52.57
CA VAL A 107 3.51 -15.00 -52.15
C VAL A 107 4.03 -15.51 -50.80
N ASP A 108 5.35 -15.59 -50.60
CA ASP A 108 5.97 -15.80 -49.28
C ASP A 108 6.06 -14.46 -48.53
N LYS A 109 4.96 -13.97 -47.95
CA LYS A 109 4.94 -12.60 -47.40
C LYS A 109 5.50 -12.49 -45.98
N PRO A 110 6.41 -11.54 -45.69
CA PRO A 110 6.45 -10.92 -44.37
C PRO A 110 5.14 -10.14 -44.15
N GLU A 111 4.53 -10.32 -42.98
CA GLU A 111 3.23 -9.75 -42.60
C GLU A 111 3.27 -9.39 -41.11
N ARG A 112 2.75 -8.22 -40.75
CA ARG A 112 2.62 -7.71 -39.38
C ARG A 112 1.15 -7.34 -39.16
N PHE A 113 0.59 -7.74 -38.02
CA PHE A 113 -0.75 -7.35 -37.63
C PHE A 113 -0.71 -6.24 -36.57
N PHE A 114 -1.75 -5.41 -36.54
CA PHE A 114 -2.04 -4.51 -35.44
C PHE A 114 -3.50 -4.69 -35.04
N SER A 115 -3.77 -4.87 -33.75
CA SER A 115 -5.11 -4.94 -33.17
C SER A 115 -5.39 -3.65 -32.41
N GLY A 116 -6.55 -3.04 -32.67
CA GLY A 116 -7.00 -1.82 -32.03
C GLY A 116 -8.51 -1.77 -31.87
N VAL A 117 -8.98 -0.83 -31.05
CA VAL A 117 -10.40 -0.58 -30.79
C VAL A 117 -10.80 0.74 -31.42
N ILE A 118 -11.88 0.75 -32.20
CA ILE A 118 -12.40 1.96 -32.87
C ILE A 118 -13.10 2.83 -31.81
N MET A 119 -12.49 3.97 -31.47
CA MET A 119 -13.00 4.90 -30.45
C MET A 119 -13.79 6.06 -31.03
N GLN A 120 -13.67 6.30 -32.35
CA GLN A 120 -14.41 7.32 -33.07
C GLN A 120 -14.70 6.84 -34.51
N VAL A 121 -15.94 7.03 -34.92
CA VAL A 121 -16.37 6.98 -36.33
C VAL A 121 -16.82 8.38 -36.72
N SER A 122 -16.43 8.86 -37.89
CA SER A 122 -16.85 10.17 -38.41
C SER A 122 -16.93 10.17 -39.93
N PHE A 123 -17.97 10.79 -40.48
CA PHE A 123 -18.10 11.07 -41.90
C PHE A 123 -17.58 12.48 -42.20
N ASP A 124 -16.54 12.56 -43.03
CA ASP A 124 -15.90 13.82 -43.43
C ASP A 124 -16.15 14.10 -44.91
N GLN A 125 -16.48 15.34 -45.26
CA GLN A 125 -16.80 15.72 -46.64
C GLN A 125 -16.23 17.10 -46.95
N ASP A 126 -15.04 17.10 -47.55
CA ASP A 126 -14.37 18.30 -48.03
C ASP A 126 -14.53 18.46 -49.55
N HIS A 127 -14.83 19.69 -49.98
CA HIS A 127 -14.94 20.16 -51.37
C HIS A 127 -15.37 19.12 -52.46
N GLY A 128 -16.56 18.50 -52.32
CA GLY A 128 -17.11 17.61 -53.35
C GLY A 128 -18.42 16.89 -52.98
N ASN A 129 -18.85 15.96 -53.85
CA ASN A 129 -20.00 15.05 -53.62
C ASN A 129 -19.58 13.65 -53.10
N GLU A 130 -18.31 13.48 -52.76
CA GLU A 130 -17.75 12.26 -52.20
C GLU A 130 -17.26 12.55 -50.79
N GLY A 131 -17.81 11.83 -49.81
CA GLY A 131 -17.35 11.86 -48.43
C GLY A 131 -16.49 10.65 -48.10
N TYR A 132 -15.81 10.73 -46.96
CA TYR A 132 -14.92 9.72 -46.44
C TYR A 132 -15.40 9.24 -45.07
N LEU A 133 -15.38 7.92 -44.85
CA LEU A 133 -15.58 7.34 -43.53
C LEU A 133 -14.21 7.29 -42.83
N ILE A 134 -14.05 8.09 -41.78
CA ILE A 134 -12.82 8.14 -40.98
C ILE A 134 -13.04 7.34 -39.69
N LEU A 135 -12.25 6.30 -39.51
CA LEU A 135 -12.17 5.56 -38.26
C LEU A 135 -10.91 6.01 -37.49
N LYS A 136 -11.08 6.38 -36.23
CA LYS A 136 -9.97 6.62 -35.30
C LYS A 136 -10.12 5.72 -34.08
N GLY A 137 -9.00 5.37 -33.49
CA GLY A 137 -8.99 4.51 -32.32
C GLY A 137 -7.62 4.30 -31.73
N ASN A 138 -7.54 3.37 -30.79
CA ASN A 138 -6.38 3.16 -29.96
C ASN A 138 -6.02 1.67 -29.83
N SER A 139 -4.86 1.36 -29.27
CA SER A 139 -4.58 0.02 -28.77
C SER A 139 -5.62 -0.40 -27.72
N PRO A 140 -5.94 -1.70 -27.54
CA PRO A 140 -6.99 -2.13 -26.63
C PRO A 140 -6.69 -1.85 -25.15
N THR A 141 -5.45 -1.45 -24.82
CA THR A 141 -5.09 -0.87 -23.52
C THR A 141 -5.92 0.37 -23.14
N ILE A 142 -6.56 1.06 -24.09
CA ILE A 142 -7.48 2.17 -23.79
C ILE A 142 -8.70 1.71 -22.96
N LEU A 143 -9.09 0.42 -23.05
CA LEU A 143 -10.17 -0.17 -22.26
C LEU A 143 -9.82 -0.32 -20.78
N LEU A 144 -8.56 -0.11 -20.40
CA LEU A 144 -8.09 -0.05 -19.02
C LEU A 144 -8.00 1.41 -18.50
N ASP A 145 -8.16 2.41 -19.37
CA ASP A 145 -8.16 3.83 -19.00
C ASP A 145 -9.60 4.34 -18.78
N GLN A 146 -10.34 3.59 -17.97
CA GLN A 146 -11.71 3.91 -17.54
C GLN A 146 -11.70 5.04 -16.50
N ALA A 147 -12.89 5.43 -16.01
CA ALA A 147 -12.98 6.40 -14.91
C ALA A 147 -12.17 5.93 -13.67
N PRO A 148 -11.45 6.82 -12.97
CA PRO A 148 -10.66 6.44 -11.80
C PRO A 148 -11.49 5.73 -10.73
N HIS A 149 -10.93 4.66 -10.15
CA HIS A 149 -11.60 3.89 -9.10
C HIS A 149 -10.67 3.54 -7.94
N MET A 150 -11.25 2.96 -6.88
CA MET A 150 -10.54 2.51 -5.68
C MET A 150 -10.78 1.02 -5.47
N GLN A 151 -9.71 0.26 -5.26
CA GLN A 151 -9.76 -1.17 -4.89
C GLN A 151 -8.45 -1.60 -4.22
N SER A 152 -8.45 -2.77 -3.60
CA SER A 152 -7.32 -3.28 -2.82
C SER A 152 -7.13 -4.79 -2.98
N PHE A 153 -5.87 -5.22 -2.95
CA PHE A 153 -5.46 -6.61 -3.12
C PHE A 153 -4.64 -7.07 -1.91
N GLY A 154 -4.87 -8.31 -1.47
CA GLY A 154 -4.21 -8.90 -0.30
C GLY A 154 -4.92 -8.56 1.02
N GLY A 155 -4.17 -8.04 1.99
CA GLY A 155 -4.65 -7.67 3.32
C GLY A 155 -4.75 -8.87 4.27
N THR A 156 -5.74 -9.74 4.03
CA THR A 156 -5.95 -10.97 4.83
C THR A 156 -4.81 -11.97 4.63
N THR A 157 -4.33 -12.11 3.39
CA THR A 157 -3.23 -12.99 3.00
C THR A 157 -2.40 -12.34 1.89
N PRO A 158 -1.07 -12.51 1.85
CA PRO A 158 -0.26 -11.97 0.78
C PRO A 158 -0.64 -12.54 -0.59
N VAL A 159 -0.91 -11.67 -1.56
CA VAL A 159 -1.25 -12.00 -2.95
C VAL A 159 -0.02 -11.87 -3.85
N SER A 160 0.05 -12.58 -4.98
CA SER A 160 1.16 -12.39 -5.93
C SER A 160 0.88 -11.29 -6.95
N LEU A 161 1.94 -10.72 -7.53
CA LEU A 161 1.80 -9.60 -8.48
C LEU A 161 1.14 -10.04 -9.79
N ASP A 162 1.37 -11.27 -10.23
CA ASP A 162 0.72 -11.87 -11.40
C ASP A 162 -0.78 -12.08 -11.19
N ASP A 163 -1.22 -12.48 -9.99
CA ASP A 163 -2.65 -12.53 -9.63
C ASP A 163 -3.29 -11.13 -9.74
N ILE A 164 -2.66 -10.10 -9.16
CA ILE A 164 -3.14 -8.70 -9.25
C ILE A 164 -3.24 -8.25 -10.71
N VAL A 165 -2.19 -8.45 -11.52
CA VAL A 165 -2.17 -8.00 -12.92
C VAL A 165 -3.26 -8.71 -13.73
N ASN A 166 -3.45 -10.02 -13.54
CA ASN A 166 -4.55 -10.75 -14.17
C ASN A 166 -5.93 -10.23 -13.75
N GLU A 167 -6.13 -9.97 -12.45
CA GLU A 167 -7.39 -9.45 -11.93
C GLU A 167 -7.72 -8.07 -12.53
N ILE A 168 -6.75 -7.17 -12.60
CA ILE A 168 -6.90 -5.85 -13.23
C ILE A 168 -7.19 -5.97 -14.73
N LEU A 169 -6.45 -6.81 -15.47
CA LEU A 169 -6.71 -7.02 -16.90
C LEU A 169 -8.12 -7.55 -17.15
N ASN A 170 -8.65 -8.40 -16.27
CA ASN A 170 -10.02 -8.89 -16.36
C ASN A 170 -11.11 -7.82 -16.13
N GLN A 171 -10.77 -6.57 -15.80
CA GLN A 171 -11.73 -5.45 -15.65
C GLN A 171 -11.99 -4.68 -16.96
N GLY A 172 -11.20 -4.92 -18.02
CA GLY A 172 -11.38 -4.23 -19.31
C GLY A 172 -10.60 -4.80 -20.51
N TYR A 173 -9.58 -5.61 -20.28
CA TYR A 173 -8.76 -6.28 -21.29
C TYR A 173 -9.02 -7.80 -21.27
N HIS A 174 -10.27 -8.21 -21.48
CA HIS A 174 -10.64 -9.62 -21.49
C HIS A 174 -9.91 -10.38 -22.59
N GLN A 175 -9.09 -11.38 -22.23
CA GLN A 175 -8.34 -12.16 -23.22
C GLN A 175 -9.26 -12.83 -24.24
N ASN A 176 -8.94 -12.63 -25.52
CA ASN A 176 -9.66 -13.21 -26.66
C ASN A 176 -8.73 -13.26 -27.89
N ARG A 177 -9.25 -13.67 -29.06
CA ARG A 177 -8.44 -13.78 -30.29
C ARG A 177 -7.70 -12.49 -30.69
N PHE A 178 -8.24 -11.31 -30.32
CA PHE A 178 -7.70 -10.00 -30.67
C PHE A 178 -6.94 -9.30 -29.53
N PHE A 179 -7.21 -9.68 -28.27
CA PHE A 179 -6.61 -9.09 -27.07
C PHE A 179 -5.82 -10.18 -26.37
N GLN A 180 -4.50 -10.18 -26.56
CA GLN A 180 -3.59 -11.13 -25.91
C GLN A 180 -2.72 -10.38 -24.91
N SER A 181 -2.37 -11.03 -23.79
CA SER A 181 -1.38 -10.51 -22.84
C SER A 181 -0.42 -11.61 -22.40
N GLU A 182 0.82 -11.22 -22.15
CA GLU A 182 1.88 -12.07 -21.61
C GLU A 182 2.37 -11.44 -20.30
N ILE A 183 2.23 -12.19 -19.20
CA ILE A 183 2.69 -11.78 -17.87
C ILE A 183 3.87 -12.68 -17.50
N LYS A 184 5.08 -12.10 -17.48
CA LYS A 184 6.33 -12.83 -17.29
C LYS A 184 7.27 -12.06 -16.37
N LEU A 185 6.93 -12.05 -15.09
CA LEU A 185 7.69 -11.34 -14.05
C LEU A 185 9.13 -11.84 -13.95
N SER A 186 10.07 -10.93 -13.69
CA SER A 186 11.49 -11.24 -13.47
C SER A 186 11.74 -12.07 -12.20
N LYS A 187 10.80 -12.03 -11.24
CA LYS A 187 10.81 -12.83 -10.01
C LYS A 187 9.38 -13.06 -9.50
N GLY A 188 9.21 -14.06 -8.62
CA GLY A 188 7.97 -14.24 -7.88
C GLY A 188 7.82 -13.16 -6.80
N ILE A 189 6.93 -12.19 -7.04
CA ILE A 189 6.66 -11.07 -6.13
C ILE A 189 5.35 -11.34 -5.39
N ARG A 190 5.36 -11.24 -4.05
CA ARG A 190 4.15 -11.26 -3.21
C ARG A 190 4.05 -9.96 -2.42
N THR A 191 2.85 -9.38 -2.39
CA THR A 191 2.55 -8.15 -1.65
C THR A 191 1.62 -8.51 -0.48
N ALA A 192 1.88 -7.95 0.71
CA ALA A 192 0.97 -8.11 1.85
C ALA A 192 -0.32 -7.31 1.65
N TYR A 193 -0.22 -6.13 1.03
CA TYR A 193 -1.32 -5.24 0.68
C TYR A 193 -0.87 -4.31 -0.44
N SER A 194 -1.69 -4.16 -1.49
CA SER A 194 -1.52 -3.10 -2.48
C SER A 194 -2.88 -2.51 -2.85
N CYS A 195 -2.92 -1.22 -3.12
CA CYS A 195 -4.14 -0.47 -3.32
C CYS A 195 -4.03 0.38 -4.59
N GLN A 196 -5.04 0.23 -5.44
CA GLN A 196 -5.36 1.16 -6.51
C GLN A 196 -6.18 2.30 -5.90
N TYR A 197 -5.68 3.53 -5.92
CA TYR A 197 -6.31 4.66 -5.24
C TYR A 197 -6.59 5.81 -6.20
N ASN A 198 -7.85 5.97 -6.58
CA ASN A 198 -8.35 7.06 -7.42
C ASN A 198 -7.52 7.23 -8.71
N GLU A 199 -7.26 6.11 -9.37
CA GLU A 199 -6.48 6.02 -10.62
C GLU A 199 -7.14 5.01 -11.56
N THR A 200 -6.79 5.04 -12.84
CA THR A 200 -7.31 4.09 -13.84
C THR A 200 -6.58 2.75 -13.76
N ALA A 201 -7.18 1.68 -14.28
CA ALA A 201 -6.51 0.37 -14.33
C ALA A 201 -5.21 0.41 -15.14
N TYR A 202 -5.15 1.21 -16.21
CA TYR A 202 -3.92 1.44 -16.98
C TYR A 202 -2.84 2.15 -16.13
N ASN A 203 -3.21 3.22 -15.43
CA ASN A 203 -2.29 3.95 -14.55
C ASN A 203 -1.75 3.04 -13.43
N TYR A 204 -2.61 2.22 -12.83
CA TYR A 204 -2.24 1.27 -11.78
C TYR A 204 -1.25 0.21 -12.29
N LEU A 205 -1.48 -0.38 -13.46
CA LEU A 205 -0.54 -1.34 -14.07
C LEU A 205 0.81 -0.68 -14.42
N ALA A 206 0.79 0.50 -15.04
CA ALA A 206 2.01 1.26 -15.35
C ALA A 206 2.80 1.62 -14.09
N ARG A 207 2.11 2.04 -13.03
CA ARG A 207 2.68 2.31 -11.71
C ARG A 207 3.27 1.05 -11.07
N LEU A 208 2.55 -0.07 -11.07
CA LEU A 208 3.03 -1.35 -10.53
C LEU A 208 4.30 -1.83 -11.25
N ALA A 209 4.32 -1.76 -12.59
CA ALA A 209 5.50 -2.13 -13.37
C ALA A 209 6.72 -1.28 -12.98
N ALA A 210 6.55 0.06 -12.95
CA ALA A 210 7.60 0.98 -12.55
C ALA A 210 8.07 0.79 -11.10
N MET A 211 7.15 0.49 -10.17
CA MET A 211 7.46 0.22 -8.75
C MET A 211 8.36 -1.01 -8.58
N TYR A 212 8.09 -2.09 -9.31
CA TYR A 212 8.81 -3.35 -9.19
C TYR A 212 9.98 -3.50 -10.18
N GLY A 213 10.13 -2.56 -11.12
CA GLY A 213 11.17 -2.56 -12.16
C GLY A 213 10.85 -3.43 -13.38
N GLU A 214 9.62 -3.92 -13.47
CA GLU A 214 9.09 -4.68 -14.60
C GLU A 214 8.76 -3.74 -15.78
N GLN A 215 8.68 -4.28 -16.99
CA GLN A 215 8.31 -3.52 -18.19
C GLN A 215 6.81 -3.68 -18.47
N PHE A 216 6.14 -2.62 -18.96
CA PHE A 216 4.73 -2.66 -19.33
C PHE A 216 4.52 -1.90 -20.65
N PHE A 217 4.13 -2.61 -21.71
CA PHE A 217 3.91 -2.02 -23.04
C PHE A 217 3.06 -2.91 -23.94
N TYR A 218 2.44 -2.32 -24.97
CA TYR A 218 1.75 -3.05 -26.03
C TYR A 218 2.64 -3.14 -27.27
N ASP A 219 2.78 -4.31 -27.89
CA ASP A 219 3.63 -4.48 -29.08
C ASP A 219 2.88 -4.30 -30.42
N GLY A 220 1.56 -4.10 -30.35
CA GLY A 220 0.63 -4.06 -31.48
C GLY A 220 -0.30 -5.28 -31.58
N GLU A 221 0.00 -6.37 -30.90
CA GLU A 221 -0.85 -7.57 -30.76
C GLU A 221 -0.97 -8.03 -29.30
N ILE A 222 0.17 -8.11 -28.60
CA ILE A 222 0.29 -8.62 -27.23
C ILE A 222 0.61 -7.47 -26.26
N LEU A 223 -0.07 -7.48 -25.12
CA LEU A 223 0.22 -6.62 -23.97
C LEU A 223 1.19 -7.33 -23.02
N HIS A 224 2.40 -6.79 -22.90
CA HIS A 224 3.47 -7.38 -22.09
C HIS A 224 3.51 -6.73 -20.71
N PHE A 225 3.63 -7.57 -19.67
CA PHE A 225 3.93 -7.16 -18.30
C PHE A 225 5.03 -8.05 -17.70
N GLY A 226 6.22 -7.49 -17.44
CA GLY A 226 7.35 -8.24 -16.89
C GLY A 226 8.67 -8.02 -17.63
N GLU A 227 9.42 -9.09 -17.84
CA GLU A 227 10.64 -9.11 -18.65
C GLU A 227 10.37 -8.74 -20.11
N LEU A 228 11.35 -8.14 -20.79
CA LEU A 228 11.28 -7.96 -22.25
C LEU A 228 11.23 -9.32 -22.97
N PRO A 229 10.37 -9.51 -23.99
CA PRO A 229 10.35 -10.73 -24.79
C PRO A 229 11.71 -11.07 -25.39
N HIS A 230 12.15 -12.32 -25.20
CA HIS A 230 13.43 -12.83 -25.72
C HIS A 230 13.19 -13.85 -26.84
N GLY A 231 13.79 -13.65 -28.02
CA GLY A 231 13.83 -14.69 -29.07
C GLY A 231 13.71 -14.20 -30.52
N GLY A 232 13.32 -12.95 -30.76
CA GLY A 232 13.24 -12.40 -32.12
C GLY A 232 14.62 -12.23 -32.77
N LYS A 233 14.85 -12.90 -33.92
CA LYS A 233 16.01 -12.58 -34.77
C LYS A 233 15.94 -11.10 -35.18
N PRO A 234 17.00 -10.28 -34.99
CA PRO A 234 16.94 -8.86 -35.27
C PRO A 234 16.63 -8.52 -36.73
N ILE A 235 15.82 -7.49 -36.96
CA ILE A 235 15.57 -6.95 -38.31
C ILE A 235 16.78 -6.11 -38.73
N SER A 236 17.46 -6.49 -39.81
CA SER A 236 18.63 -5.76 -40.31
C SER A 236 18.19 -4.51 -41.07
N LEU A 237 18.51 -3.34 -40.51
CA LEU A 237 18.29 -2.03 -41.11
C LEU A 237 19.62 -1.46 -41.61
N ILE A 238 19.68 -1.06 -42.88
CA ILE A 238 20.86 -0.46 -43.49
C ILE A 238 20.57 1.00 -43.85
N TYR A 239 21.33 1.94 -43.27
CA TYR A 239 21.30 3.35 -43.65
C TYR A 239 21.75 3.55 -45.10
N GLY A 240 20.97 4.32 -45.86
CA GLY A 240 21.13 4.48 -47.31
C GLY A 240 20.48 3.37 -48.15
N ARG A 241 19.69 2.47 -47.53
CA ARG A 241 18.96 1.37 -48.19
C ARG A 241 17.54 1.24 -47.65
N ASP A 242 17.42 0.90 -46.37
CA ASP A 242 16.14 0.69 -45.66
C ASP A 242 15.79 1.88 -44.77
N VAL A 243 16.79 2.70 -44.45
CA VAL A 243 16.70 3.90 -43.61
C VAL A 243 17.27 5.08 -44.39
N SER A 244 16.46 6.10 -44.65
CA SER A 244 16.82 7.27 -45.47
C SER A 244 17.39 8.42 -44.65
N GLN A 245 16.98 8.52 -43.38
CA GLN A 245 17.47 9.50 -42.41
C GLN A 245 17.76 8.78 -41.10
N VAL A 246 18.84 9.15 -40.42
CA VAL A 246 19.19 8.63 -39.10
C VAL A 246 19.80 9.73 -38.24
N GLU A 247 19.34 9.84 -37.00
CA GLU A 247 19.87 10.77 -36.01
C GLU A 247 20.27 9.96 -34.77
N ILE A 248 21.52 10.12 -34.34
CA ILE A 248 22.09 9.40 -33.19
C ILE A 248 22.35 10.43 -32.10
N ARG A 249 21.55 10.39 -31.03
CA ARG A 249 21.62 11.33 -29.91
C ARG A 249 22.31 10.70 -28.71
N MET A 250 23.35 11.35 -28.22
CA MET A 250 23.86 11.17 -26.85
C MET A 250 23.27 12.30 -26.01
N GLN A 251 22.66 11.98 -24.86
CA GLN A 251 22.09 12.99 -23.97
C GLN A 251 22.35 12.64 -22.49
N ALA A 252 22.44 13.67 -21.65
CA ALA A 252 22.64 13.48 -20.21
C ALA A 252 21.30 13.15 -19.52
N ARG A 253 21.29 12.12 -18.67
CA ARG A 253 20.14 11.77 -17.81
C ARG A 253 20.59 11.63 -16.35
N HIS A 254 19.70 11.86 -15.39
CA HIS A 254 20.05 11.67 -13.98
C HIS A 254 19.94 10.19 -13.59
N VAL A 255 21.05 9.48 -13.79
CA VAL A 255 21.19 8.04 -13.51
C VAL A 255 21.75 7.74 -12.12
N ASN A 256 22.30 8.73 -11.42
CA ASN A 256 22.73 8.62 -10.02
C ASN A 256 21.50 8.75 -9.10
N ARG A 257 20.73 7.66 -8.98
CA ARG A 257 19.54 7.55 -8.14
C ARG A 257 19.82 6.57 -7.00
N ASP A 258 19.29 6.86 -5.82
CA ASP A 258 19.48 6.05 -4.62
C ASP A 258 18.17 5.94 -3.87
N PHE A 259 17.75 4.72 -3.52
CA PHE A 259 16.48 4.46 -2.84
C PHE A 259 16.70 3.91 -1.44
N TYR A 260 15.90 4.40 -0.49
CA TYR A 260 15.81 3.85 0.85
C TYR A 260 14.39 3.38 1.18
N GLY A 261 14.29 2.40 2.07
CA GLY A 261 13.04 1.93 2.67
C GLY A 261 13.14 1.92 4.19
N TYR A 262 12.04 1.54 4.84
CA TYR A 262 12.02 1.30 6.28
C TYR A 262 11.02 0.20 6.60
N ASN A 263 11.52 -0.95 7.06
CA ASN A 263 10.69 -2.05 7.52
C ASN A 263 10.34 -1.86 8.99
N SER A 264 9.19 -1.24 9.23
CA SER A 264 8.65 -1.00 10.58
C SER A 264 8.28 -2.26 11.38
N PHE A 265 8.32 -3.45 10.77
CA PHE A 265 8.09 -4.70 11.49
C PHE A 265 9.34 -5.15 12.26
N ASN A 266 10.52 -4.96 11.69
CA ASN A 266 11.81 -5.34 12.29
C ASN A 266 12.60 -4.15 12.87
N ASP A 267 12.18 -2.91 12.57
CA ASP A 267 12.95 -1.67 12.81
C ASP A 267 14.24 -1.60 11.97
N GLU A 268 14.12 -1.95 10.68
CA GLU A 268 15.24 -2.03 9.74
C GLU A 268 15.18 -0.91 8.69
N HIS A 269 16.29 -0.18 8.54
CA HIS A 269 16.51 0.74 7.42
C HIS A 269 16.92 -0.07 6.19
N LEU A 270 16.15 0.05 5.10
CA LEU A 270 16.40 -0.71 3.87
C LEU A 270 17.11 0.15 2.83
N HIS A 271 18.00 -0.44 2.05
CA HIS A 271 18.82 0.21 1.02
C HIS A 271 19.27 -0.78 -0.06
N ALA A 272 19.79 -0.29 -1.18
CA ALA A 272 20.36 -1.17 -2.21
C ALA A 272 21.78 -1.65 -1.81
N GLU A 273 21.91 -2.86 -1.27
CA GLU A 273 23.19 -3.43 -0.80
C GLU A 273 24.26 -3.65 -1.90
N THR A 274 23.88 -3.64 -3.19
CA THR A 274 24.78 -3.97 -4.29
C THR A 274 24.78 -2.89 -5.37
N GLU A 275 25.84 -2.87 -6.18
CA GLU A 275 25.94 -1.93 -7.30
C GLU A 275 24.72 -2.06 -8.24
N THR A 276 24.12 -0.91 -8.55
CA THR A 276 22.91 -0.77 -9.38
C THR A 276 23.20 -0.22 -10.77
N ASP A 277 24.48 -0.21 -11.16
CA ASP A 277 24.90 0.27 -12.47
C ASP A 277 24.35 -0.60 -13.61
N LEU A 278 23.86 0.09 -14.63
CA LEU A 278 23.41 -0.53 -15.86
C LEU A 278 24.62 -1.08 -16.65
N ASP A 279 24.62 -2.39 -16.96
CA ASP A 279 25.63 -3.02 -17.82
C ASP A 279 25.42 -2.62 -19.30
N VAL A 280 25.75 -1.37 -19.61
CA VAL A 280 25.62 -0.81 -20.96
C VAL A 280 26.78 -1.30 -21.84
N LYS A 281 26.46 -2.05 -22.88
CA LYS A 281 27.42 -2.69 -23.79
C LYS A 281 27.71 -1.89 -25.06
N GLY A 282 26.73 -1.16 -25.60
CA GLY A 282 26.95 -0.29 -26.75
C GLY A 282 27.97 0.81 -26.44
N THR A 283 28.96 1.03 -27.32
CA THR A 283 30.11 1.92 -27.03
C THR A 283 29.70 3.37 -26.77
N LEU A 284 28.79 3.93 -27.57
CA LEU A 284 28.26 5.28 -27.39
C LEU A 284 27.30 5.37 -26.20
N ALA A 285 26.47 4.35 -25.98
CA ALA A 285 25.57 4.29 -24.83
C ALA A 285 26.36 4.25 -23.52
N LYS A 286 27.40 3.40 -23.43
CA LYS A 286 28.33 3.29 -22.30
C LYS A 286 29.05 4.61 -22.01
N SER A 287 29.53 5.28 -23.06
CA SER A 287 30.16 6.61 -22.92
C SER A 287 29.16 7.67 -22.44
N SER A 288 27.91 7.63 -22.90
CA SER A 288 26.84 8.55 -22.51
C SER A 288 26.39 8.33 -21.06
N TYR A 289 26.30 7.07 -20.63
CA TYR A 289 25.98 6.69 -19.25
C TYR A 289 27.08 7.15 -18.28
N ALA A 290 28.35 6.86 -18.58
CA ALA A 290 29.49 7.32 -17.79
C ALA A 290 29.55 8.85 -17.67
N ARG A 291 29.39 9.58 -18.78
CA ARG A 291 29.33 11.06 -18.77
C ARG A 291 28.12 11.60 -18.02
N SER A 292 26.98 10.92 -18.06
CA SER A 292 25.79 11.31 -17.31
C SER A 292 26.05 11.31 -15.79
N LYS A 293 26.83 10.34 -15.29
CA LYS A 293 27.29 10.31 -13.90
C LYS A 293 28.25 11.44 -13.55
N GLU A 294 29.15 11.80 -14.46
CA GLU A 294 30.08 12.92 -14.28
C GLU A 294 29.39 14.29 -14.27
N ILE A 295 28.30 14.44 -15.04
CA ILE A 295 27.45 15.64 -15.10
C ILE A 295 26.60 15.75 -13.83
N PHE A 296 25.83 14.71 -13.51
CA PHE A 296 24.90 14.71 -12.37
C PHE A 296 25.50 14.01 -11.14
N LYS A 297 26.53 14.63 -10.55
CA LYS A 297 27.32 14.02 -9.46
C LYS A 297 26.55 13.74 -8.16
N ALA A 298 25.52 14.55 -7.86
CA ALA A 298 24.73 14.36 -6.65
C ALA A 298 23.76 13.18 -6.81
N PRO A 299 23.72 12.22 -5.87
CA PRO A 299 22.71 11.18 -5.87
C PRO A 299 21.34 11.77 -5.54
N SER A 300 20.29 11.36 -6.26
CA SER A 300 18.91 11.60 -5.85
C SER A 300 18.50 10.53 -4.84
N LEU A 301 18.73 10.80 -3.54
CA LEU A 301 18.20 9.96 -2.46
C LEU A 301 16.69 10.17 -2.32
N GLN A 302 15.91 9.12 -2.57
CA GLN A 302 14.46 9.13 -2.48
C GLN A 302 13.99 7.89 -1.70
N GLN A 303 12.76 7.93 -1.16
CA GLN A 303 12.17 6.70 -0.65
C GLN A 303 11.80 5.81 -1.84
N ALA A 304 12.02 4.49 -1.72
CA ALA A 304 11.61 3.52 -2.73
C ALA A 304 10.12 3.71 -3.09
N PRO A 305 9.72 3.52 -4.36
CA PRO A 305 8.35 3.76 -4.81
C PRO A 305 7.33 2.71 -4.33
N LEU A 306 7.73 1.70 -3.55
CA LEU A 306 6.87 0.62 -3.05
C LEU A 306 6.95 0.41 -1.53
N LYS A 307 6.05 -0.38 -0.95
CA LYS A 307 6.14 -0.87 0.43
C LYS A 307 7.20 -1.98 0.55
N ALA A 308 8.48 -1.62 0.47
CA ALA A 308 9.59 -2.56 0.57
C ALA A 308 9.61 -3.27 1.93
N SER A 309 9.79 -4.59 1.91
CA SER A 309 9.96 -5.42 3.13
C SER A 309 11.42 -5.81 3.35
N THR A 310 12.22 -5.83 2.28
CA THR A 310 13.63 -6.24 2.27
C THR A 310 14.50 -5.28 1.46
N ASP A 311 15.81 -5.27 1.71
CA ASP A 311 16.80 -4.56 0.87
C ASP A 311 16.75 -5.01 -0.59
N GLN A 312 16.42 -6.28 -0.83
CA GLN A 312 16.25 -6.83 -2.16
C GLN A 312 15.12 -6.12 -2.93
N ASP A 313 14.02 -5.74 -2.27
CA ASP A 313 12.92 -5.01 -2.91
C ASP A 313 13.34 -3.59 -3.31
N VAL A 314 14.10 -2.91 -2.45
CA VAL A 314 14.67 -1.58 -2.73
C VAL A 314 15.63 -1.66 -3.93
N LEU A 315 16.49 -2.68 -3.95
CA LEU A 315 17.44 -2.95 -5.02
C LEU A 315 16.77 -3.12 -6.39
N TYR A 316 15.67 -3.87 -6.48
CA TYR A 316 14.95 -4.06 -7.76
C TYR A 316 14.28 -2.78 -8.24
N ALA A 317 13.60 -2.04 -7.36
CA ALA A 317 12.99 -0.76 -7.73
C ALA A 317 14.04 0.26 -8.22
N GLN A 318 15.21 0.30 -7.57
CA GLN A 318 16.32 1.15 -7.97
C GLN A 318 16.90 0.73 -9.32
N ARG A 319 17.08 -0.58 -9.57
CA ARG A 319 17.50 -1.10 -10.88
C ARG A 319 16.50 -0.79 -11.98
N GLY A 320 15.20 -0.92 -11.73
CA GLY A 320 14.15 -0.55 -12.67
C GLY A 320 14.18 0.94 -13.04
N ALA A 321 14.25 1.81 -12.03
CA ALA A 321 14.32 3.26 -12.23
C ALA A 321 15.61 3.70 -12.95
N ILE A 322 16.77 3.14 -12.57
CA ILE A 322 18.06 3.43 -13.22
C ILE A 322 18.11 2.85 -14.64
N GLY A 323 17.54 1.66 -14.86
CA GLY A 323 17.46 1.02 -16.18
C GLY A 323 16.64 1.86 -17.16
N SER A 324 15.39 2.16 -16.83
CA SER A 324 14.47 2.89 -17.70
C SER A 324 14.87 4.35 -17.99
N GLU A 325 15.66 4.97 -17.12
CA GLU A 325 16.25 6.30 -17.35
C GLU A 325 17.63 6.24 -18.01
N GLY A 326 18.43 5.24 -17.63
CA GLY A 326 19.78 4.99 -18.12
C GLY A 326 19.83 4.60 -19.57
N ILE A 327 18.84 3.86 -20.08
CA ILE A 327 18.69 3.58 -21.52
C ILE A 327 18.47 4.84 -22.36
N GLN A 328 17.87 5.90 -21.77
CA GLN A 328 17.56 7.12 -22.50
C GLN A 328 18.78 8.03 -22.72
N VAL A 329 19.97 7.70 -22.18
CA VAL A 329 21.21 8.44 -22.47
C VAL A 329 21.64 8.32 -23.94
N PHE A 330 21.14 7.30 -24.64
CA PHE A 330 21.42 7.03 -26.04
C PHE A 330 20.13 6.72 -26.79
N VAL A 331 19.73 7.62 -27.68
CA VAL A 331 18.50 7.50 -28.48
C VAL A 331 18.86 7.62 -29.94
N THR A 332 18.41 6.65 -30.75
CA THR A 332 18.49 6.73 -32.20
C THR A 332 17.10 6.93 -32.78
N THR A 333 16.94 7.89 -33.70
CA THR A 333 15.72 8.04 -34.49
C THR A 333 16.04 7.91 -35.97
N GLY A 334 15.02 7.61 -36.80
CA GLY A 334 15.23 7.55 -38.24
C GLY A 334 13.95 7.36 -39.05
N VAL A 335 14.08 7.57 -40.35
CA VAL A 335 13.01 7.35 -41.33
C VAL A 335 13.31 6.09 -42.12
N THR A 336 12.36 5.15 -42.17
CA THR A 336 12.52 3.83 -42.78
C THR A 336 11.42 3.51 -43.79
N THR A 337 11.72 2.63 -44.76
CA THR A 337 10.75 2.04 -45.68
C THR A 337 10.39 0.59 -45.32
N ILE A 338 10.75 0.10 -44.12
CA ILE A 338 10.37 -1.24 -43.63
C ILE A 338 9.07 -1.13 -42.81
N PRO A 339 7.96 -1.75 -43.24
CA PRO A 339 6.64 -1.58 -42.63
C PRO A 339 6.34 -2.54 -41.46
N PHE A 340 7.34 -3.27 -40.98
CA PHE A 340 7.18 -4.35 -39.99
C PHE A 340 7.89 -4.07 -38.65
N LEU A 341 8.33 -2.84 -38.40
CA LEU A 341 8.85 -2.44 -37.09
C LEU A 341 7.68 -2.22 -36.13
N TYR A 342 7.89 -2.48 -34.84
CA TYR A 342 6.88 -2.33 -33.79
C TYR A 342 7.55 -2.13 -32.42
N PRO A 343 6.88 -1.56 -31.41
CA PRO A 343 7.46 -1.38 -30.07
C PRO A 343 7.94 -2.70 -29.46
N GLY A 344 9.13 -2.71 -28.87
CA GLY A 344 9.78 -3.91 -28.33
C GLY A 344 10.54 -4.76 -29.37
N CYS A 345 10.39 -4.51 -30.68
CA CYS A 345 11.13 -5.27 -31.69
C CYS A 345 12.62 -4.88 -31.72
N VAL A 346 13.50 -5.88 -31.91
CA VAL A 346 14.96 -5.68 -31.98
C VAL A 346 15.42 -5.50 -33.43
N VAL A 347 16.25 -4.48 -33.66
CA VAL A 347 16.81 -4.15 -34.97
C VAL A 347 18.33 -4.06 -34.93
N GLU A 348 19.00 -4.49 -36.00
CA GLU A 348 20.44 -4.29 -36.20
C GLU A 348 20.66 -3.14 -37.17
N LEU A 349 21.09 -1.99 -36.66
CA LEU A 349 21.41 -0.83 -37.49
C LEU A 349 22.83 -0.96 -38.05
N ASN A 350 22.92 -0.88 -39.37
CA ASN A 350 24.14 -1.00 -40.15
C ASN A 350 24.35 0.28 -40.99
N MET A 351 25.59 0.75 -41.06
CA MET A 351 25.95 1.93 -41.84
C MET A 351 26.65 1.52 -43.14
N LEU A 352 26.16 2.01 -44.29
CA LEU A 352 26.90 1.89 -45.56
C LEU A 352 28.20 2.68 -45.50
N HIS A 353 29.31 2.06 -45.92
CA HIS A 353 30.60 2.73 -45.99
C HIS A 353 30.62 3.72 -47.19
N PRO A 354 30.92 5.02 -47.01
CA PRO A 354 30.77 6.03 -48.07
C PRO A 354 31.40 5.66 -49.41
N ASN A 355 32.58 5.02 -49.37
CA ASN A 355 33.37 4.67 -50.56
C ASN A 355 33.38 3.16 -50.89
N LYS A 356 32.54 2.31 -50.27
CA LYS A 356 32.52 0.85 -50.50
C LYS A 356 31.10 0.30 -50.39
N LYS A 357 30.70 -0.63 -51.28
CA LYS A 357 29.42 -1.36 -51.22
C LYS A 357 29.34 -2.39 -50.08
N VAL A 358 29.85 -2.04 -48.89
CA VAL A 358 29.92 -2.89 -47.70
C VAL A 358 29.33 -2.10 -46.55
N SER A 359 28.27 -2.63 -45.94
CA SER A 359 27.72 -2.13 -44.69
C SER A 359 28.54 -2.65 -43.50
N ARG A 360 28.67 -1.85 -42.44
CA ARG A 360 29.21 -2.29 -41.15
C ARG A 360 28.13 -2.22 -40.08
N HIS A 361 28.10 -3.22 -39.21
CA HIS A 361 27.29 -3.15 -38.00
C HIS A 361 27.68 -1.91 -37.19
N PHE A 362 26.68 -1.15 -36.77
CA PHE A 362 26.87 0.03 -35.92
C PHE A 362 26.40 -0.24 -34.50
N THR A 363 25.14 -0.67 -34.32
CA THR A 363 24.60 -1.05 -33.01
C THR A 363 23.32 -1.87 -33.13
N THR A 364 22.91 -2.53 -32.04
CA THR A 364 21.62 -3.22 -31.91
C THR A 364 20.69 -2.36 -31.07
N LEU A 365 19.47 -2.13 -31.56
CA LEU A 365 18.50 -1.25 -30.94
C LEU A 365 17.18 -1.97 -30.68
N VAL A 366 16.44 -1.54 -29.66
CA VAL A 366 15.04 -1.91 -29.45
C VAL A 366 14.16 -0.71 -29.80
N ILE A 367 13.17 -0.91 -30.65
CA ILE A 367 12.23 0.14 -31.07
C ILE A 367 11.34 0.50 -29.87
N THR A 368 11.30 1.77 -29.49
CA THR A 368 10.43 2.28 -28.41
C THR A 368 9.20 2.98 -28.97
N ASP A 369 9.31 3.58 -30.16
CA ASP A 369 8.20 4.29 -30.80
C ASP A 369 8.31 4.12 -32.32
N ILE A 370 7.17 3.99 -33.01
CA ILE A 370 7.09 3.92 -34.46
C ILE A 370 5.82 4.61 -34.96
N GLU A 371 5.99 5.53 -35.90
CA GLU A 371 4.91 6.09 -36.72
C GLU A 371 4.92 5.38 -38.07
N HIS A 372 3.76 4.91 -38.53
CA HIS A 372 3.54 4.35 -39.86
C HIS A 372 2.59 5.27 -40.64
N THR A 373 2.92 5.58 -41.88
CA THR A 373 2.02 6.25 -42.83
C THR A 373 1.98 5.46 -44.14
N VAL A 374 0.78 5.14 -44.64
CA VAL A 374 0.57 4.46 -45.93
C VAL A 374 -0.51 5.17 -46.75
N ASP A 375 -0.18 5.56 -47.99
CA ASP A 375 -1.14 6.16 -48.93
C ASP A 375 -1.93 5.10 -49.73
N ALA A 376 -2.98 5.55 -50.45
CA ALA A 376 -3.81 4.70 -51.31
C ALA A 376 -3.04 3.93 -52.42
N LEU A 377 -1.83 4.38 -52.80
CA LEU A 377 -1.00 3.69 -53.80
C LEU A 377 -0.19 2.55 -53.16
N GLY A 378 -0.03 2.58 -51.83
CA GLY A 378 0.81 1.68 -51.05
C GLY A 378 2.20 2.24 -50.76
N GLN A 379 2.44 3.55 -50.90
CA GLN A 379 3.69 4.17 -50.50
C GLN A 379 3.75 4.23 -48.97
N TYR A 380 4.76 3.58 -48.39
CA TYR A 380 4.96 3.55 -46.94
C TYR A 380 6.12 4.46 -46.52
N THR A 381 5.91 5.21 -45.45
CA THR A 381 6.98 5.88 -44.69
C THR A 381 6.82 5.55 -43.21
N GLY A 382 7.90 5.08 -42.58
CA GLY A 382 7.97 4.86 -41.14
C GLY A 382 8.91 5.86 -40.46
N LYS A 383 8.58 6.36 -39.26
CA LYS A 383 9.52 7.08 -38.39
C LYS A 383 9.70 6.34 -37.08
N PHE A 384 10.91 5.90 -36.76
CA PHE A 384 11.19 5.16 -35.53
C PHE A 384 12.00 5.96 -34.51
N LYS A 385 11.82 5.63 -33.23
CA LYS A 385 12.68 5.98 -32.10
C LYS A 385 13.07 4.68 -31.38
N ALA A 386 14.34 4.58 -30.98
CA ALA A 386 14.91 3.36 -30.45
C ALA A 386 16.06 3.63 -29.45
N VAL A 387 16.30 2.68 -28.55
CA VAL A 387 17.34 2.70 -27.51
C VAL A 387 18.24 1.45 -27.60
N ASP A 388 19.33 1.39 -26.83
CA ASP A 388 20.25 0.23 -26.82
C ASP A 388 19.55 -1.04 -26.30
N ALA A 389 19.39 -2.05 -27.17
CA ALA A 389 18.74 -3.32 -26.84
C ALA A 389 19.51 -4.17 -25.82
N GLN A 390 20.81 -3.93 -25.64
CA GLN A 390 21.69 -4.81 -24.87
C GLN A 390 21.60 -4.60 -23.35
N THR A 391 20.71 -3.70 -22.93
CA THR A 391 20.51 -3.24 -21.54
C THR A 391 19.39 -3.97 -20.79
N GLY A 392 18.41 -4.54 -21.51
CA GLY A 392 17.26 -5.22 -20.92
C GLY A 392 16.09 -4.33 -20.48
N TYR A 393 16.14 -3.01 -20.74
CA TYR A 393 15.09 -2.06 -20.34
C TYR A 393 14.59 -1.21 -21.51
N ILE A 394 13.36 -0.72 -21.39
CA ILE A 394 12.74 0.30 -22.25
C ILE A 394 12.30 1.50 -21.38
N PRO A 395 11.92 2.64 -21.98
CA PRO A 395 11.30 3.73 -21.24
C PRO A 395 9.97 3.26 -20.63
N GLN A 396 9.71 3.62 -19.37
CA GLN A 396 8.51 3.24 -18.63
C GLN A 396 7.23 3.83 -19.26
N ALA A 397 6.14 3.08 -19.17
CA ALA A 397 4.79 3.60 -19.39
C ALA A 397 4.55 4.87 -18.56
N PHE A 398 3.85 5.85 -19.12
CA PHE A 398 3.50 7.05 -18.38
C PHE A 398 2.40 6.74 -17.36
N PHE A 399 2.64 7.16 -16.12
CA PHE A 399 1.68 7.09 -15.02
C PHE A 399 1.82 8.32 -14.13
N THR A 400 0.77 8.63 -13.37
CA THR A 400 0.79 9.60 -12.29
C THR A 400 0.76 8.86 -10.96
N MET A 401 1.65 9.20 -10.02
CA MET A 401 1.57 8.65 -8.67
C MET A 401 0.30 9.16 -7.97
N PRO A 402 -0.59 8.30 -7.47
CA PRO A 402 -1.72 8.74 -6.66
C PRO A 402 -1.23 9.32 -5.34
N ILE A 403 -1.85 10.41 -4.91
CA ILE A 403 -1.62 11.02 -3.59
C ILE A 403 -2.79 10.61 -2.70
N THR A 404 -2.54 9.73 -1.74
CA THR A 404 -3.58 9.21 -0.85
C THR A 404 -3.80 10.15 0.33
N GLU A 405 -5.02 10.68 0.41
CA GLU A 405 -5.48 11.52 1.52
C GLU A 405 -5.87 10.66 2.73
N GLN A 406 -6.10 11.29 3.88
CA GLN A 406 -6.57 10.59 5.08
C GLN A 406 -7.97 9.99 4.84
N GLN A 407 -8.20 8.77 5.32
CA GLN A 407 -9.45 8.03 5.11
C GLN A 407 -10.02 7.52 6.43
N ILE A 408 -11.34 7.47 6.53
CA ILE A 408 -12.02 6.80 7.64
C ILE A 408 -12.14 5.31 7.31
N GLY A 409 -11.93 4.46 8.32
CA GLY A 409 -12.21 3.03 8.25
C GLY A 409 -12.73 2.47 9.57
N ILE A 410 -13.09 1.19 9.56
CA ILE A 410 -13.57 0.44 10.72
C ILE A 410 -12.57 -0.66 11.05
N VAL A 411 -12.22 -0.81 12.32
CA VAL A 411 -11.32 -1.87 12.79
C VAL A 411 -12.05 -3.22 12.72
N VAL A 412 -11.54 -4.12 11.89
CA VAL A 412 -12.12 -5.45 11.66
C VAL A 412 -11.44 -6.55 12.47
N SER A 413 -10.18 -6.32 12.88
CA SER A 413 -9.43 -7.16 13.81
C SER A 413 -8.35 -6.35 14.54
N ASN A 414 -8.20 -6.60 15.84
CA ASN A 414 -7.05 -6.17 16.65
C ASN A 414 -6.24 -7.37 17.20
N ASP A 415 -6.56 -8.59 16.76
CA ASP A 415 -5.87 -9.84 17.11
C ASP A 415 -4.55 -9.98 16.31
N ASP A 416 -3.59 -9.10 16.55
CA ASP A 416 -2.26 -9.14 15.89
C ASP A 416 -1.51 -10.43 16.28
N PRO A 417 -1.27 -11.37 15.34
CA PRO A 417 -0.61 -12.65 15.65
C PRO A 417 0.84 -12.49 16.13
N GLU A 418 1.45 -11.33 15.89
CA GLU A 418 2.81 -11.00 16.31
C GLU A 418 2.85 -10.17 17.61
N GLY A 419 1.68 -9.82 18.17
CA GLY A 419 1.55 -9.09 19.43
C GLY A 419 2.13 -7.66 19.42
N LYS A 420 2.23 -7.02 18.25
CA LYS A 420 2.83 -5.68 18.07
C LYS A 420 1.83 -4.53 18.17
N GLY A 421 0.59 -4.79 18.58
CA GLY A 421 -0.46 -3.77 18.74
C GLY A 421 -0.93 -3.17 17.41
N ARG A 422 -0.84 -3.94 16.32
CA ARG A 422 -1.35 -3.56 15.00
C ARG A 422 -2.83 -3.92 14.89
N VAL A 423 -3.53 -3.29 13.94
CA VAL A 423 -4.92 -3.59 13.63
C VAL A 423 -5.10 -3.82 12.12
N GLN A 424 -6.15 -4.54 11.74
CA GLN A 424 -6.65 -4.56 10.37
C GLN A 424 -7.86 -3.62 10.28
N VAL A 425 -7.91 -2.83 9.21
CA VAL A 425 -8.98 -1.84 8.98
C VAL A 425 -9.65 -2.11 7.64
N GLN A 426 -10.97 -1.98 7.60
CA GLN A 426 -11.75 -1.92 6.37
C GLN A 426 -12.08 -0.44 6.08
N PHE A 427 -11.73 0.05 4.89
CA PHE A 427 -12.13 1.37 4.40
C PHE A 427 -13.58 1.36 3.89
N ASN A 428 -14.24 2.51 3.91
CA ASN A 428 -15.66 2.65 3.48
C ASN A 428 -15.94 2.24 2.02
N TRP A 429 -14.91 2.16 1.17
CA TRP A 429 -15.01 1.74 -0.24
C TRP A 429 -14.62 0.27 -0.47
N GLN A 430 -14.17 -0.46 0.56
CA GLN A 430 -13.83 -1.89 0.48
C GLN A 430 -15.07 -2.77 0.73
N ASP A 431 -15.16 -3.88 0.00
CA ASP A 431 -16.15 -4.92 0.28
C ASP A 431 -15.94 -5.54 1.66
N ALA A 432 -16.99 -6.14 2.24
CA ALA A 432 -16.97 -6.70 3.61
C ALA A 432 -15.98 -7.86 3.84
N SER A 433 -15.36 -8.40 2.78
CA SER A 433 -14.30 -9.40 2.82
C SER A 433 -12.88 -8.83 2.64
N GLN A 434 -12.78 -7.53 2.33
CA GLN A 434 -11.53 -6.81 2.09
C GLN A 434 -11.15 -5.95 3.30
N GLN A 435 -9.84 -5.83 3.53
CA GLN A 435 -9.26 -5.15 4.68
C GLN A 435 -7.77 -4.86 4.41
N THR A 436 -7.13 -4.02 5.23
CA THR A 436 -5.67 -3.84 5.19
C THR A 436 -4.93 -5.09 5.69
N ASP A 437 -3.60 -5.11 5.47
CA ASP A 437 -2.73 -5.91 6.31
C ASP A 437 -2.70 -5.34 7.75
N PHE A 438 -2.00 -6.00 8.68
CA PHE A 438 -1.85 -5.50 10.04
C PHE A 438 -1.01 -4.21 10.05
N ILE A 439 -1.70 -3.07 10.25
CA ILE A 439 -1.13 -1.72 10.18
C ILE A 439 -0.87 -1.15 11.58
N ARG A 440 0.14 -0.29 11.68
CA ARG A 440 0.53 0.33 12.95
C ARG A 440 -0.52 1.34 13.43
N VAL A 441 -0.62 1.48 14.75
CA VAL A 441 -1.44 2.50 15.42
C VAL A 441 -0.54 3.60 15.96
N MET A 442 -0.86 4.86 15.66
CA MET A 442 -0.23 6.03 16.27
C MET A 442 -0.65 6.13 17.74
N SER A 443 0.31 6.36 18.62
CA SER A 443 0.07 6.61 20.03
C SER A 443 0.63 7.98 20.43
N GLY A 444 -0.01 8.63 21.41
CA GLY A 444 0.42 9.91 21.96
C GLY A 444 1.75 9.85 22.71
N ASP A 445 2.16 8.65 23.16
CA ASP A 445 3.50 8.39 23.69
C ASP A 445 3.88 6.93 23.42
N ALA A 446 5.05 6.69 22.80
CA ALA A 446 5.49 5.34 22.41
C ALA A 446 7.01 5.19 22.52
N GLY A 447 7.49 3.94 22.63
CA GLY A 447 8.91 3.58 22.51
C GLY A 447 9.35 2.50 23.49
N SER A 448 10.61 2.60 23.92
CA SER A 448 11.27 1.69 24.84
C SER A 448 12.22 2.44 25.79
N SER A 449 12.73 1.76 26.81
CA SER A 449 13.78 2.23 27.71
C SER A 449 14.58 1.05 28.27
N THR A 450 15.63 1.34 29.05
CA THR A 450 16.40 0.31 29.77
C THR A 450 15.57 -0.52 30.75
N ALA A 451 14.51 0.08 31.33
CA ALA A 451 13.57 -0.60 32.22
C ALA A 451 12.38 -1.25 31.48
N VAL A 452 11.90 -0.64 30.39
CA VAL A 452 10.70 -1.09 29.66
C VAL A 452 11.06 -1.31 28.19
N LYS A 453 11.40 -2.56 27.84
CA LYS A 453 11.95 -2.90 26.50
C LYS A 453 10.95 -2.78 25.34
N ARG A 454 9.64 -2.86 25.61
CA ARG A 454 8.56 -2.80 24.61
C ARG A 454 7.35 -2.08 25.21
N ASN A 455 6.54 -1.44 24.37
CA ASN A 455 5.27 -0.83 24.74
C ASN A 455 5.37 0.18 25.90
N ARG A 456 6.45 0.97 25.96
CA ARG A 456 6.56 2.11 26.89
C ARG A 456 5.72 3.26 26.36
N GLY A 457 4.80 3.77 27.18
CA GLY A 457 3.95 4.93 26.88
C GLY A 457 2.48 4.58 26.93
N MET A 458 1.67 5.20 26.07
CA MET A 458 0.23 4.95 25.97
C MET A 458 -0.03 3.75 25.06
N VAL A 459 -0.72 2.72 25.56
CA VAL A 459 -1.02 1.48 24.82
C VAL A 459 -2.53 1.29 24.78
N PHE A 460 -3.18 2.06 23.91
CA PHE A 460 -4.62 2.00 23.66
C PHE A 460 -4.82 1.56 22.20
N ILE A 461 -4.96 0.25 21.99
CA ILE A 461 -5.21 -0.30 20.65
C ILE A 461 -6.71 -0.22 20.39
N PRO A 462 -7.16 0.35 19.26
CA PRO A 462 -8.57 0.36 18.88
C PRO A 462 -9.20 -1.03 18.91
N GLU A 463 -10.46 -1.10 19.34
CA GLU A 463 -11.21 -2.34 19.46
C GLU A 463 -11.92 -2.69 18.14
N LYS A 464 -12.24 -3.97 17.95
CA LYS A 464 -13.03 -4.39 16.79
C LYS A 464 -14.40 -3.70 16.76
N GLY A 465 -14.69 -3.03 15.65
CA GLY A 465 -15.87 -2.19 15.45
C GLY A 465 -15.62 -0.69 15.66
N ASP A 466 -14.47 -0.28 16.21
CA ASP A 466 -14.12 1.13 16.34
C ASP A 466 -13.94 1.79 14.97
N GLN A 467 -14.48 3.00 14.83
CA GLN A 467 -14.17 3.87 13.70
C GLN A 467 -12.81 4.55 13.95
N VAL A 468 -11.95 4.55 12.94
CA VAL A 468 -10.60 5.11 13.01
C VAL A 468 -10.31 6.03 11.84
N MET A 469 -9.49 7.06 12.07
CA MET A 469 -8.85 7.82 11.01
C MET A 469 -7.54 7.11 10.62
N VAL A 470 -7.32 6.94 9.32
CA VAL A 470 -6.14 6.29 8.74
C VAL A 470 -5.34 7.31 7.93
N GLY A 471 -4.06 7.43 8.24
CA GLY A 471 -3.07 8.17 7.47
C GLY A 471 -2.22 7.25 6.61
N PHE A 472 -1.47 7.82 5.66
CA PHE A 472 -0.64 7.08 4.72
C PHE A 472 0.79 7.60 4.76
N VAL A 473 1.78 6.75 4.98
CA VAL A 473 3.19 7.19 5.08
C VAL A 473 3.65 7.73 3.72
N ASN A 474 3.99 9.02 3.71
CA ASN A 474 4.32 9.79 2.51
C ASN A 474 3.20 9.74 1.45
N ASN A 475 1.94 9.76 1.90
CA ASN A 475 0.72 9.74 1.09
C ASN A 475 0.65 8.58 0.08
N HIS A 476 1.31 7.46 0.38
CA HIS A 476 1.37 6.29 -0.48
C HIS A 476 0.26 5.28 -0.14
N PRO A 477 -0.57 4.82 -1.11
CA PRO A 477 -1.76 4.00 -0.84
C PRO A 477 -1.45 2.69 -0.11
N ASP A 478 -0.33 2.04 -0.44
CA ASP A 478 0.09 0.77 0.17
C ASP A 478 0.67 0.92 1.60
N ARG A 479 0.72 2.13 2.16
CA ARG A 479 1.35 2.41 3.48
C ARG A 479 0.41 3.00 4.54
N PRO A 480 -0.80 2.44 4.77
CA PRO A 480 -1.71 2.92 5.80
C PRO A 480 -1.17 2.72 7.23
N PHE A 481 -1.59 3.60 8.13
CA PHE A 481 -1.44 3.48 9.58
C PHE A 481 -2.59 4.24 10.27
N VAL A 482 -3.05 3.77 11.43
CA VAL A 482 -4.12 4.45 12.18
C VAL A 482 -3.56 5.71 12.86
N LEU A 483 -4.19 6.85 12.63
CA LEU A 483 -3.91 8.13 13.30
C LEU A 483 -4.57 8.21 14.69
N GLY A 484 -5.75 7.61 14.84
CA GLY A 484 -6.50 7.54 16.11
C GLY A 484 -7.96 7.12 15.89
N SER A 485 -8.64 6.78 16.98
CA SER A 485 -10.09 6.47 16.97
C SER A 485 -10.94 7.73 16.86
N LEU A 486 -12.11 7.60 16.23
CA LEU A 486 -13.12 8.64 16.08
C LEU A 486 -14.43 8.19 16.74
N PHE A 487 -15.00 9.05 17.59
CA PHE A 487 -16.38 8.88 18.02
C PHE A 487 -17.34 9.32 16.92
N HIS A 488 -18.41 8.56 16.72
CA HIS A 488 -19.48 8.87 15.76
C HIS A 488 -20.84 8.96 16.47
N GLY A 489 -21.93 9.33 15.78
CA GLY A 489 -23.23 9.59 16.42
C GLY A 489 -23.79 8.48 17.35
N GLY A 490 -23.42 7.21 17.14
CA GLY A 490 -23.78 6.10 18.03
C GLY A 490 -22.82 5.78 19.20
N THR A 491 -21.65 6.42 19.27
CA THR A 491 -20.60 6.19 20.30
C THR A 491 -20.12 7.47 20.99
N ALA A 492 -20.42 8.64 20.41
CA ALA A 492 -20.07 9.94 20.96
C ALA A 492 -20.95 10.29 22.16
N ALA A 493 -20.37 10.18 23.35
CA ALA A 493 -20.84 10.83 24.57
C ALA A 493 -19.62 11.36 25.33
N GLY A 494 -19.67 12.58 25.87
CA GLY A 494 -18.52 13.15 26.54
C GLY A 494 -18.70 14.61 26.96
N GLY A 495 -17.76 15.09 27.78
CA GLY A 495 -17.72 16.47 28.28
C GLY A 495 -18.75 16.81 29.34
N GLY A 496 -19.98 16.32 29.23
CA GLY A 496 -21.11 16.84 30.01
C GLY A 496 -21.42 18.30 29.65
N PRO A 497 -22.28 18.99 30.42
CA PRO A 497 -22.50 20.42 30.25
C PRO A 497 -21.17 21.17 30.31
N ASN A 498 -20.98 22.15 29.43
CA ASN A 498 -19.79 23.02 29.37
C ASN A 498 -18.41 22.29 29.30
N ASN A 499 -18.37 21.01 28.89
CA ASN A 499 -17.15 20.19 28.90
C ASN A 499 -16.53 20.01 30.31
N GLN A 500 -17.38 19.99 31.34
CA GLN A 500 -17.00 19.90 32.76
C GLN A 500 -16.48 18.53 33.23
N ILE A 501 -16.48 17.50 32.37
CA ILE A 501 -16.02 16.14 32.68
C ILE A 501 -14.99 15.73 31.63
N LYS A 502 -13.80 15.32 32.08
CA LYS A 502 -12.74 14.75 31.22
C LYS A 502 -12.38 13.38 31.77
N SER A 503 -12.31 12.36 30.93
CA SER A 503 -12.15 10.98 31.39
C SER A 503 -11.41 10.07 30.42
N ILE A 504 -10.76 9.06 30.97
CA ILE A 504 -10.24 7.89 30.25
C ILE A 504 -11.08 6.70 30.72
N GLN A 505 -11.71 5.98 29.79
CA GLN A 505 -12.57 4.83 30.09
C GLN A 505 -12.17 3.62 29.24
N THR A 506 -12.11 2.43 29.85
CA THR A 506 -11.81 1.18 29.14
C THR A 506 -13.09 0.51 28.64
N ARG A 507 -12.97 -0.43 27.68
CA ARG A 507 -14.09 -1.27 27.21
C ARG A 507 -14.82 -2.03 28.32
N SER A 508 -14.11 -2.36 29.42
CA SER A 508 -14.69 -3.02 30.61
C SER A 508 -15.33 -2.06 31.62
N GLY A 509 -15.21 -0.74 31.44
CA GLY A 509 -15.82 0.28 32.29
C GLY A 509 -14.91 0.87 33.38
N HIS A 510 -13.64 0.46 33.49
CA HIS A 510 -12.68 1.14 34.39
C HIS A 510 -12.50 2.59 33.94
N THR A 511 -12.55 3.53 34.87
CA THR A 511 -12.65 4.96 34.55
C THR A 511 -11.72 5.79 35.44
N LEU A 512 -10.90 6.63 34.83
CA LEU A 512 -10.25 7.78 35.47
C LEU A 512 -10.99 9.04 35.01
N LYS A 513 -11.50 9.83 35.96
CA LYS A 513 -12.36 11.00 35.70
C LYS A 513 -11.85 12.23 36.46
N PHE A 514 -11.87 13.35 35.77
CA PHE A 514 -11.59 14.69 36.28
C PHE A 514 -12.86 15.54 36.12
N THR A 515 -13.22 16.32 37.12
CA THR A 515 -14.39 17.21 37.08
C THR A 515 -14.04 18.65 37.44
N GLU A 516 -14.79 19.60 36.87
CA GLU A 516 -14.73 21.01 37.27
C GLU A 516 -15.55 21.29 38.58
N GLU A 517 -16.05 20.24 39.24
CA GLU A 517 -16.45 20.28 40.67
C GLU A 517 -15.23 20.08 41.60
N GLU A 518 -14.03 20.08 41.00
CA GLU A 518 -12.70 19.95 41.61
C GLU A 518 -12.43 18.55 42.22
N SER A 519 -12.91 17.50 41.55
CA SER A 519 -12.65 16.09 41.92
C SER A 519 -11.73 15.35 40.93
N ILE A 520 -10.93 14.43 41.47
CA ILE A 520 -10.24 13.37 40.71
C ILE A 520 -10.76 12.03 41.21
N GLU A 521 -11.33 11.24 40.31
CA GLU A 521 -12.05 10.00 40.63
C GLU A 521 -11.48 8.82 39.84
N ILE A 522 -11.20 7.72 40.54
CA ILE A 522 -10.79 6.44 39.95
C ILE A 522 -11.85 5.41 40.30
N PHE A 523 -12.42 4.75 39.29
CA PHE A 523 -13.42 3.69 39.43
C PHE A 523 -13.00 2.43 38.70
N ASP A 524 -13.32 1.27 39.28
CA ASP A 524 -13.41 0.02 38.53
C ASP A 524 -14.87 -0.36 38.22
N ALA A 525 -15.05 -1.37 37.37
CA ALA A 525 -16.38 -1.87 37.00
C ALA A 525 -17.10 -2.62 38.13
N SER A 526 -16.43 -2.89 39.25
CA SER A 526 -16.93 -3.66 40.40
C SER A 526 -17.41 -2.76 41.55
N GLY A 527 -17.26 -1.42 41.42
CA GLY A 527 -17.66 -0.45 42.43
C GLY A 527 -16.58 -0.07 43.44
N ASN A 528 -15.32 -0.48 43.25
CA ASN A 528 -14.20 0.08 44.00
C ASN A 528 -13.93 1.51 43.53
N CYS A 529 -13.67 2.44 44.46
CA CYS A 529 -13.33 3.81 44.09
C CYS A 529 -12.30 4.49 45.01
N ILE A 530 -11.57 5.43 44.40
CA ILE A 530 -10.73 6.41 45.10
C ILE A 530 -11.15 7.78 44.58
N VAL A 531 -11.54 8.68 45.50
CA VAL A 531 -12.00 10.03 45.19
C VAL A 531 -11.15 11.03 45.96
N LEU A 532 -10.48 11.93 45.24
CA LEU A 532 -9.83 13.11 45.79
C LEU A 532 -10.78 14.29 45.55
N ASP A 533 -11.36 14.83 46.61
CA ASP A 533 -12.30 15.95 46.57
C ASP A 533 -11.61 17.20 47.11
N THR A 534 -11.31 18.15 46.21
CA THR A 534 -10.64 19.41 46.56
C THR A 534 -11.61 20.40 47.23
N THR A 535 -12.90 20.32 46.92
CA THR A 535 -13.94 21.22 47.46
C THR A 535 -14.21 20.91 48.93
N GLY A 536 -14.46 19.64 49.27
CA GLY A 536 -14.56 19.15 50.64
C GLY A 536 -13.21 18.91 51.32
N LYS A 537 -12.10 19.03 50.58
CA LYS A 537 -10.70 18.83 51.05
C LYS A 537 -10.49 17.45 51.66
N SER A 538 -11.05 16.43 51.03
CA SER A 538 -11.12 15.06 51.53
C SER A 538 -10.58 14.03 50.53
N ILE A 539 -10.18 12.87 51.03
CA ILE A 539 -9.87 11.70 50.21
C ILE A 539 -10.72 10.55 50.73
N THR A 540 -11.50 9.93 49.85
CA THR A 540 -12.32 8.76 50.14
C THR A 540 -11.75 7.55 49.40
N VAL A 541 -11.57 6.44 50.12
CA VAL A 541 -11.24 5.13 49.54
C VAL A 541 -12.34 4.16 49.94
N PHE A 542 -12.99 3.55 48.94
CA PHE A 542 -14.09 2.62 49.15
C PHE A 542 -13.88 1.34 48.34
N ALA A 543 -14.16 0.21 48.98
CA ALA A 543 -14.22 -1.10 48.37
C ALA A 543 -15.44 -1.85 48.96
N PRO A 544 -16.22 -2.60 48.16
CA PRO A 544 -17.37 -3.36 48.67
C PRO A 544 -17.00 -4.46 49.69
N GLU A 545 -15.76 -4.96 49.65
CA GLU A 545 -15.33 -6.16 50.39
C GLU A 545 -14.14 -5.87 51.33
N ASN A 546 -12.93 -5.69 50.77
CA ASN A 546 -11.68 -5.68 51.55
C ASN A 546 -10.77 -4.49 51.17
N ILE A 547 -10.18 -3.85 52.18
CA ILE A 547 -9.09 -2.88 52.03
C ILE A 547 -7.91 -3.38 52.87
N LEU A 548 -6.78 -3.67 52.22
CA LEU A 548 -5.55 -4.14 52.87
C LEU A 548 -4.42 -3.13 52.67
N LEU A 549 -3.82 -2.67 53.77
CA LEU A 549 -2.66 -1.78 53.75
C LEU A 549 -1.44 -2.56 54.30
N THR A 550 -0.37 -2.63 53.53
CA THR A 550 0.86 -3.37 53.91
C THR A 550 2.09 -2.61 53.47
N ALA A 551 2.98 -2.32 54.42
CA ALA A 551 4.26 -1.67 54.20
C ALA A 551 5.23 -2.02 55.34
N LYS A 552 6.52 -1.68 55.17
CA LYS A 552 7.52 -1.83 56.24
C LYS A 552 7.18 -0.98 57.48
N ASN A 553 6.66 0.22 57.26
CA ASN A 553 6.18 1.15 58.29
C ASN A 553 4.85 1.75 57.81
N ILE A 554 3.88 1.93 58.70
CA ILE A 554 2.62 2.67 58.46
C ILE A 554 2.41 3.62 59.64
N GLN A 555 2.00 4.86 59.39
CA GLN A 555 1.73 5.86 60.41
C GLN A 555 0.41 6.58 60.09
N PHE A 556 -0.45 6.74 61.11
CA PHE A 556 -1.68 7.53 61.04
C PHE A 556 -1.57 8.71 62.00
N GLN A 557 -1.87 9.92 61.53
CA GLN A 557 -1.80 11.14 62.33
C GLN A 557 -2.88 12.12 61.85
N ALA A 558 -3.59 12.73 62.79
CA ALA A 558 -4.56 13.81 62.55
C ALA A 558 -4.36 14.91 63.62
N SER A 559 -4.73 16.15 63.30
CA SER A 559 -4.72 17.25 64.29
C SER A 559 -5.84 17.11 65.32
N ASP A 560 -6.98 16.57 64.87
CA ASP A 560 -8.24 16.61 65.62
C ASP A 560 -8.58 15.21 66.14
N ASN A 561 -8.97 14.29 65.26
CA ASN A 561 -9.48 12.96 65.63
C ASN A 561 -9.01 11.86 64.67
N ILE A 562 -8.79 10.66 65.22
CA ILE A 562 -8.74 9.39 64.47
C ILE A 562 -9.84 8.50 65.04
N SER A 563 -10.70 7.96 64.17
CA SER A 563 -11.81 7.08 64.54
C SER A 563 -11.72 5.75 63.82
N ALA A 564 -11.82 4.64 64.55
CA ALA A 564 -11.88 3.29 63.99
C ALA A 564 -13.17 2.60 64.47
N THR A 565 -13.95 2.08 63.53
CA THR A 565 -15.24 1.42 63.79
C THR A 565 -15.37 0.18 62.93
N ALA A 566 -15.80 -0.93 63.52
CA ALA A 566 -16.15 -2.16 62.81
C ALA A 566 -17.53 -2.64 63.27
N GLY A 567 -18.28 -3.31 62.39
CA GLY A 567 -19.56 -3.93 62.75
C GLY A 567 -19.39 -5.17 63.63
N GLU A 568 -18.25 -5.85 63.51
CA GLU A 568 -17.89 -7.06 64.25
C GLU A 568 -16.69 -6.79 65.18
N ASN A 569 -15.46 -7.00 64.70
CA ASN A 569 -14.26 -7.01 65.54
C ASN A 569 -13.20 -6.00 65.08
N ILE A 570 -12.47 -5.42 66.04
CA ILE A 570 -11.20 -4.70 65.82
C ILE A 570 -10.11 -5.51 66.53
N VAL A 571 -9.04 -5.86 65.80
CA VAL A 571 -7.91 -6.64 66.33
C VAL A 571 -6.65 -5.80 66.23
N LEU A 572 -5.93 -5.64 67.36
CA LEU A 572 -4.65 -4.96 67.44
C LEU A 572 -3.61 -5.97 67.97
N GLN A 573 -2.53 -6.18 67.21
CA GLN A 573 -1.48 -7.14 67.53
C GLN A 573 -0.11 -6.58 67.12
N ALA A 574 0.89 -6.76 67.97
CA ALA A 574 2.30 -6.50 67.69
C ALA A 574 3.15 -7.66 68.25
N GLU A 575 4.31 -7.92 67.67
CA GLU A 575 5.25 -8.94 68.16
C GLU A 575 6.05 -8.48 69.39
N HIS A 576 6.21 -7.16 69.53
CA HIS A 576 6.89 -6.50 70.65
C HIS A 576 5.88 -5.69 71.48
N ASP A 577 5.80 -4.39 71.23
CA ASP A 577 5.09 -3.46 72.11
C ASP A 577 3.86 -2.83 71.42
N ILE A 578 2.80 -2.60 72.20
CA ILE A 578 1.68 -1.73 71.85
C ILE A 578 1.65 -0.61 72.89
N GLU A 579 1.95 0.62 72.48
CA GLU A 579 1.88 1.81 73.34
C GLU A 579 0.58 2.59 73.07
N GLN A 580 -0.15 2.96 74.12
CA GLN A 580 -1.33 3.81 74.04
C GLN A 580 -1.25 4.89 75.12
N THR A 581 -1.18 6.15 74.68
CA THR A 581 -0.99 7.31 75.55
C THR A 581 -2.05 8.38 75.23
N ALA A 582 -2.73 8.89 76.26
CA ALA A 582 -3.74 9.94 76.11
C ALA A 582 -3.45 11.12 77.07
N GLY A 583 -3.46 12.34 76.54
CA GLY A 583 -3.06 13.54 77.29
C GLY A 583 -4.09 14.11 78.26
N SER A 584 -5.31 13.55 78.32
CA SER A 584 -6.38 14.06 79.20
C SER A 584 -7.27 12.97 79.78
N GLY A 585 -7.71 12.01 78.98
CA GLY A 585 -8.54 10.90 79.44
C GLY A 585 -8.39 9.68 78.55
N PHE A 586 -8.39 8.50 79.16
CA PHE A 586 -8.42 7.21 78.50
C PHE A 586 -9.65 6.44 79.02
N SER A 587 -10.54 6.03 78.12
CA SER A 587 -11.80 5.37 78.48
C SER A 587 -11.95 4.08 77.69
N LEU A 588 -12.15 2.98 78.41
CA LEU A 588 -12.51 1.69 77.84
C LEU A 588 -13.89 1.31 78.38
N THR A 589 -14.83 1.05 77.48
CA THR A 589 -16.20 0.65 77.84
C THR A 589 -16.57 -0.58 77.02
N ALA A 590 -16.90 -1.67 77.71
CA ALA A 590 -17.36 -2.91 77.12
C ALA A 590 -18.46 -3.52 77.99
N LYS A 591 -19.31 -4.37 77.40
CA LYS A 591 -20.30 -5.16 78.14
C LYS A 591 -19.61 -6.18 79.05
N ASP A 592 -18.62 -6.86 78.48
CA ASP A 592 -17.77 -7.86 79.13
C ASP A 592 -16.31 -7.49 78.79
N SER A 593 -15.39 -7.58 79.77
CA SER A 593 -13.98 -7.22 79.59
C SER A 593 -13.08 -8.25 80.25
N TYR A 594 -12.08 -8.74 79.51
CA TYR A 594 -11.12 -9.73 79.98
C TYR A 594 -9.69 -9.30 79.62
N THR A 595 -8.82 -9.21 80.63
CA THR A 595 -7.42 -8.80 80.46
C THR A 595 -6.52 -9.88 81.06
N GLN A 596 -5.72 -10.54 80.23
CA GLN A 596 -4.77 -11.56 80.66
C GLN A 596 -3.34 -11.00 80.57
N ILE A 597 -2.59 -11.09 81.67
CA ILE A 597 -1.21 -10.59 81.77
C ILE A 597 -0.35 -11.71 82.36
N SER A 598 0.65 -12.16 81.60
CA SER A 598 1.44 -13.36 81.92
C SER A 598 2.63 -13.11 82.84
N ALA A 599 3.21 -11.91 82.81
CA ALA A 599 4.44 -11.58 83.54
C ALA A 599 4.24 -10.54 84.66
N ARG A 600 3.88 -9.30 84.30
CA ARG A 600 3.71 -8.19 85.25
C ARG A 600 2.65 -7.21 84.78
N THR A 601 1.78 -6.80 85.69
CA THR A 601 0.98 -5.58 85.58
C THR A 601 1.50 -4.52 86.54
N SER A 602 1.31 -3.24 86.23
CA SER A 602 1.69 -2.11 87.07
C SER A 602 0.73 -0.97 86.80
N LEU A 603 0.02 -0.49 87.83
CA LEU A 603 -0.90 0.64 87.72
C LEU A 603 -0.44 1.73 88.69
N GLU A 604 -0.13 2.90 88.15
CA GLU A 604 0.27 4.08 88.90
C GLU A 604 -0.76 5.20 88.66
N THR A 605 -1.42 5.64 89.73
CA THR A 605 -2.46 6.68 89.68
C THR A 605 -2.54 7.41 91.01
N LYS A 606 -3.04 8.66 90.99
CA LYS A 606 -3.35 9.42 92.21
C LYS A 606 -4.61 8.90 92.91
N GLU A 607 -5.58 8.42 92.14
CA GLU A 607 -6.86 7.92 92.61
C GLU A 607 -7.25 6.67 91.82
N TYR A 608 -7.79 5.66 92.50
CA TYR A 608 -8.23 4.40 91.89
C TYR A 608 -9.56 3.98 92.49
N PHE A 609 -10.56 3.75 91.64
CA PHE A 609 -11.90 3.36 92.04
C PHE A 609 -12.36 2.14 91.23
N VAL A 610 -12.92 1.14 91.93
CA VAL A 610 -13.61 0.00 91.30
C VAL A 610 -15.01 -0.07 91.88
N THR A 611 -16.02 0.19 91.05
CA THR A 611 -17.43 0.18 91.45
C THR A 611 -18.11 -1.06 90.90
N SER A 612 -18.70 -1.88 91.78
CA SER A 612 -19.42 -3.11 91.38
C SER A 612 -20.73 -3.26 92.15
N LYS A 613 -21.80 -3.64 91.45
CA LYS A 613 -23.15 -3.82 92.03
C LYS A 613 -23.30 -5.03 92.95
N VAL A 614 -22.34 -5.98 92.91
CA VAL A 614 -22.41 -7.28 93.60
C VAL A 614 -21.05 -7.71 94.19
N GLY A 615 -20.11 -6.77 94.31
CA GLY A 615 -18.67 -7.06 94.20
C GLY A 615 -18.11 -8.13 95.14
N ARG A 616 -17.19 -8.96 94.61
CA ARG A 616 -15.99 -9.41 95.34
C ARG A 616 -14.86 -9.76 94.38
N ILE A 617 -13.62 -9.31 94.66
CA ILE A 617 -12.37 -10.10 94.72
C ILE A 617 -11.09 -9.22 94.73
N GLU A 618 -10.07 -9.82 95.32
CA GLU A 618 -8.71 -9.39 95.69
C GLU A 618 -7.76 -10.52 95.17
N ALA A 619 -6.42 -10.38 95.09
CA ALA A 619 -5.56 -11.36 94.39
C ALA A 619 -4.35 -11.91 95.19
N THR A 620 -3.89 -13.15 94.89
CA THR A 620 -2.77 -13.80 95.63
C THR A 620 -2.08 -14.97 94.94
N ALA A 621 -0.92 -15.35 95.51
CA ALA A 621 -0.35 -16.69 95.43
C ALA A 621 -1.03 -17.75 96.34
N ASP A 622 -1.56 -17.40 97.55
CA ASP A 622 -2.34 -18.33 98.40
C ASP A 622 -3.72 -17.83 98.99
N ASN A 623 -3.96 -16.57 99.42
CA ASN A 623 -5.36 -16.00 99.51
C ASN A 623 -5.52 -14.46 99.70
N LEU A 624 -6.45 -13.85 98.96
CA LEU A 624 -6.96 -12.47 99.10
C LEU A 624 -8.37 -12.43 98.45
N GLN A 625 -9.42 -11.90 99.10
CA GLN A 625 -10.81 -11.79 98.58
C GLN A 625 -11.69 -10.75 99.36
N LEU A 626 -12.13 -9.61 98.77
CA LEU A 626 -13.00 -8.61 99.47
C LEU A 626 -14.42 -8.36 98.89
N SER A 627 -15.45 -8.34 99.77
CA SER A 627 -16.95 -8.35 99.58
C SER A 627 -17.70 -7.43 100.56
N SER A 628 -18.93 -6.94 100.32
CA SER A 628 -19.81 -6.90 99.12
C SER A 628 -21.03 -5.97 99.40
N SER A 629 -22.23 -6.26 98.84
CA SER A 629 -23.48 -5.49 98.80
C SER A 629 -24.22 -5.24 100.14
N PHE A 630 -23.50 -5.05 101.24
CA PHE A 630 -24.04 -4.41 102.45
C PHE A 630 -23.10 -3.29 102.93
N GLU A 631 -21.82 -3.56 103.21
CA GLU A 631 -20.80 -2.51 103.33
C GLU A 631 -19.37 -3.02 103.06
N VAL A 632 -18.55 -2.18 102.41
CA VAL A 632 -17.09 -2.32 102.27
C VAL A 632 -16.47 -0.94 102.35
N GLU A 633 -15.73 -0.66 103.42
CA GLU A 633 -14.93 0.57 103.56
C GLU A 633 -13.49 0.22 103.97
N VAL A 634 -12.51 0.77 103.26
CA VAL A 634 -11.10 0.79 103.70
C VAL A 634 -10.55 2.21 103.52
N LEU A 635 -10.70 3.02 104.57
CA LEU A 635 -10.41 4.45 104.58
C LEU A 635 -9.07 4.75 105.26
N SER A 636 -8.37 5.81 104.82
CA SER A 636 -6.99 6.10 105.24
C SER A 636 -6.66 7.59 105.27
N THR A 637 -6.06 8.06 106.38
CA THR A 637 -5.42 9.39 106.50
C THR A 637 -4.17 9.40 107.40
N LYS A 638 -3.67 8.23 107.85
CA LYS A 638 -2.41 8.10 108.63
C LYS A 638 -1.57 6.89 108.21
N LYS A 639 -1.98 5.65 108.54
CA LYS A 639 -1.33 4.41 108.06
C LYS A 639 -2.33 3.25 108.00
N VAL A 640 -2.35 2.54 106.86
CA VAL A 640 -2.97 1.21 106.66
C VAL A 640 -1.87 0.27 106.17
N LYS A 641 -1.85 -0.97 106.65
CA LYS A 641 -0.84 -2.00 106.33
C LYS A 641 -1.39 -3.38 106.69
N MET A 642 -1.49 -4.29 105.74
CA MET A 642 -1.69 -5.74 105.98
C MET A 642 -0.79 -6.53 105.01
N PHE A 643 -0.41 -7.74 105.41
CA PHE A 643 0.64 -8.56 104.77
C PHE A 643 0.03 -9.66 103.92
#